data_AF-A0A1Y2CAT5-F1
#
_entry.id   AF-A0A1Y2CAT5-F1
#
_cell.length_a   1.000
_cell.length_b   1.000
_cell.length_c   1.000
_cell.angle_alpha   90.00
_cell.angle_beta   90.00
_cell.angle_gamma   90.00
#
_symmetry.space_group_name_H-M   'P 1'
#
loop_
_entity.id
_entity.type
_entity.pdbx_description
1 polymer ?
#
loop_
_entity_poly.entity_id
_entity_poly.type
_entity_poly.pdbx_seq_one_letter_code
_entity_poly.pdbx_strand_id
1 'polypeptide(L)'
;MAMTDPNHFSTQGISVFHFLQIILSWQRTNPDFHTLTTAQVCHRFLKPTTQNSGLSLCAQILLSEPKDNPSPVIQPATFFISHTWGTNFSQCVQAITDFIAEERRDFRNTYIWFDLFANSQHGTAEKGFLWWETVFMNAVKGIGRVVLVLGGLDGGPVVVAAGPLTRAWCIFEVYACVVTKSEFYVAVLRVGRGESDENVRTVLGSSEQLVGLLEGIKSCESESLNPGDKEAIFEVVRETVGFEALDEMVKETLTEWLVRRLRANFGFLRQQQQSRYIMQEDQLNALKNLSLFLVARGRFGQAKEYLDQYIMSIQLWRFIPSDTPLILNTWAQVLKSEGSHGEAEVKLAESELIRQKLGMSESLRWHDLLQDIASIRTRILGDKHFLTLRAKLDLCKHYYSFAAFEQVEIIARECFEASRNESFLDGDGRAYKWYATESAQLMYRVLLATLRINEAKQFRISADVARVVGENKFDETNEVVVLVDHLMYLGWYSHAKELILHFIDTVEFVKVKHRLAKHLSDAYLYEGEIEDSSRVDMEYGIKEDYEIIKSQVVKFQREGRLFPWNRGHELERLIELSGLLCKAKGIEETGLELKNGAMPMLEFTLEGCKEEFGEEDYKTGAAAALLAWVYRKQGREEEALALEHEYLG
;
A
#
# COMPACT_ATOMS: atom_id res chain seq x y z
N MET A 1 17.62 51.11 1.05
CA MET A 1 18.99 51.49 0.62
C MET A 1 19.86 50.27 0.28
N ALA A 2 19.70 49.11 0.91
CA ALA A 2 20.48 47.92 0.54
C ALA A 2 20.13 47.32 -0.85
N MET A 3 18.84 47.32 -1.25
CA MET A 3 18.39 46.76 -2.54
C MET A 3 18.74 47.57 -3.79
N THR A 4 19.28 48.79 -3.62
CA THR A 4 19.75 49.64 -4.73
C THR A 4 21.24 49.47 -5.01
N ASP A 5 21.96 48.74 -4.14
CA ASP A 5 23.36 48.42 -4.32
C ASP A 5 23.49 47.09 -5.11
N PRO A 6 24.04 47.09 -6.33
CA PRO A 6 24.28 45.87 -7.11
C PRO A 6 25.27 44.89 -6.43
N ASN A 7 26.00 45.34 -5.40
CA ASN A 7 26.89 44.50 -4.61
C ASN A 7 26.22 43.83 -3.40
N HIS A 8 24.99 44.21 -3.07
CA HIS A 8 24.21 43.62 -1.99
C HIS A 8 23.42 42.40 -2.49
N PHE A 9 23.59 41.25 -1.83
CA PHE A 9 22.76 40.08 -2.09
C PHE A 9 21.39 40.27 -1.43
N SER A 10 20.37 40.59 -2.22
CA SER A 10 19.01 40.70 -1.69
C SER A 10 18.49 39.35 -1.24
N THR A 11 17.88 39.27 -0.05
CA THR A 11 17.12 38.10 0.43
C THR A 11 15.62 38.26 0.24
N GLN A 12 15.19 39.30 -0.48
CA GLN A 12 13.78 39.55 -0.79
C GLN A 12 13.33 38.67 -1.96
N GLY A 13 12.09 38.17 -1.89
CA GLY A 13 11.46 37.36 -2.91
C GLY A 13 10.14 37.96 -3.37
N ILE A 14 9.66 37.47 -4.51
CA ILE A 14 8.35 37.83 -5.05
C ILE A 14 7.31 36.79 -4.65
N SER A 15 6.10 37.24 -4.29
CA SER A 15 4.99 36.31 -4.03
C SER A 15 4.69 35.49 -5.28
N VAL A 16 4.44 34.20 -5.10
CA VAL A 16 4.18 33.26 -6.21
C VAL A 16 2.95 33.71 -7.01
N PHE A 17 1.93 34.23 -6.34
CA PHE A 17 0.76 34.81 -6.99
C PHE A 17 1.12 35.94 -7.99
N HIS A 18 1.93 36.92 -7.58
CA HIS A 18 2.31 38.04 -8.47
C HIS A 18 3.31 37.62 -9.54
N PHE A 19 4.23 36.72 -9.22
CA PHE A 19 5.10 36.07 -10.19
C PHE A 19 4.30 35.47 -11.34
N LEU A 20 3.23 34.71 -11.04
CA LEU A 20 2.35 34.14 -12.06
C LEU A 20 1.58 35.22 -12.85
N GLN A 21 1.14 36.31 -12.22
CA GLN A 21 0.49 37.41 -12.94
C GLN A 21 1.42 38.05 -13.99
N ILE A 22 2.70 38.26 -13.64
CA ILE A 22 3.71 38.78 -14.58
C ILE A 22 3.86 37.82 -15.76
N ILE A 23 4.00 36.52 -15.49
CA ILE A 23 4.17 35.51 -16.53
C ILE A 23 2.96 35.43 -17.45
N LEU A 24 1.74 35.45 -16.89
CA LEU A 24 0.51 35.47 -17.67
C LEU A 24 0.44 36.70 -18.60
N SER A 25 0.94 37.85 -18.15
CA SER A 25 1.01 39.06 -18.98
C SER A 25 1.95 38.90 -20.18
N TRP A 26 3.12 38.27 -19.97
CA TRP A 26 4.08 37.99 -21.04
C TRP A 26 3.56 36.92 -22.01
N GLN A 27 2.91 35.88 -21.49
CA GLN A 27 2.29 34.82 -22.30
C GLN A 27 1.20 35.34 -23.23
N ARG A 28 0.32 36.22 -22.75
CA ARG A 28 -0.79 36.78 -23.55
C ARG A 28 -0.32 37.56 -24.78
N THR A 29 0.87 38.14 -24.70
CA THR A 29 1.42 39.00 -25.75
C THR A 29 2.42 38.27 -26.66
N ASN A 30 2.80 37.02 -26.35
CA ASN A 30 3.86 36.29 -27.04
C ASN A 30 3.47 34.80 -27.23
N PRO A 31 2.98 34.41 -28.42
CA PRO A 31 2.53 33.04 -28.69
C PRO A 31 3.64 31.97 -28.53
N ASP A 32 4.89 32.33 -28.78
CA ASP A 32 6.07 31.45 -28.68
C ASP A 32 6.61 31.32 -27.24
N PHE A 33 6.05 32.03 -26.26
CA PHE A 33 6.56 32.10 -24.89
C PHE A 33 6.84 30.73 -24.27
N HIS A 34 5.97 29.76 -24.53
CA HIS A 34 6.08 28.40 -23.99
C HIS A 34 7.29 27.59 -24.48
N THR A 35 7.96 28.06 -25.53
CA THR A 35 9.18 27.43 -26.09
C THR A 35 10.47 28.02 -25.53
N LEU A 36 10.37 29.16 -24.82
CA LEU A 36 11.54 29.93 -24.42
C LEU A 36 12.25 29.32 -23.20
N THR A 37 13.57 29.41 -23.20
CA THR A 37 14.39 29.12 -22.02
C THR A 37 14.35 30.28 -21.02
N THR A 38 14.73 30.02 -19.77
CA THR A 38 14.83 31.07 -18.73
C THR A 38 15.82 32.17 -19.15
N ALA A 39 16.93 31.84 -19.81
CA ALA A 39 17.84 32.83 -20.42
C ALA A 39 17.13 33.72 -21.46
N GLN A 40 16.38 33.11 -22.39
CA GLN A 40 15.66 33.86 -23.41
C GLN A 40 14.58 34.76 -22.82
N VAL A 41 13.87 34.30 -21.79
CA VAL A 41 12.89 35.12 -21.07
C VAL A 41 13.57 36.30 -20.37
N CYS A 42 14.72 36.07 -19.73
CA CYS A 42 15.51 37.14 -19.13
C CYS A 42 15.89 38.21 -20.16
N HIS A 43 16.42 37.81 -21.32
CA HIS A 43 16.86 38.75 -22.35
C HIS A 43 15.71 39.47 -23.07
N ARG A 44 14.60 38.76 -23.37
CA ARG A 44 13.49 39.30 -24.16
C ARG A 44 12.49 40.13 -23.35
N PHE A 45 12.29 39.82 -22.07
CA PHE A 45 11.25 40.45 -21.25
C PHE A 45 11.82 41.17 -20.04
N LEU A 46 12.63 40.48 -19.23
CA LEU A 46 13.02 40.99 -17.93
C LEU A 46 14.04 42.14 -18.04
N LYS A 47 15.08 42.00 -18.87
CA LYS A 47 16.07 43.07 -19.12
C LYS A 47 15.42 44.34 -19.68
N PRO A 48 14.56 44.28 -20.72
CA PRO A 48 13.82 45.45 -21.18
C PRO A 48 12.94 46.08 -20.10
N THR A 49 12.24 45.27 -19.30
CA THR A 49 11.35 45.76 -18.22
C THR A 49 12.10 46.54 -17.14
N THR A 50 13.36 46.16 -16.88
CA THR A 50 14.20 46.75 -15.83
C THR A 50 15.26 47.71 -16.37
N GLN A 51 15.28 47.96 -17.68
CA GLN A 51 16.34 48.73 -18.34
C GLN A 51 16.46 50.16 -17.80
N ASN A 52 15.32 50.83 -17.57
CA ASN A 52 15.30 52.22 -17.12
C ASN A 52 15.77 52.38 -15.68
N SER A 53 15.52 51.39 -14.81
CA SER A 53 15.94 51.44 -13.41
C SER A 53 17.37 50.91 -13.23
N GLY A 54 17.80 49.95 -14.05
CA GLY A 54 19.05 49.20 -13.87
C GLY A 54 19.03 48.26 -12.65
N LEU A 55 17.87 48.09 -12.01
CA LEU A 55 17.70 47.31 -10.78
C LEU A 55 17.18 45.89 -11.09
N SER A 56 17.12 45.03 -10.07
CA SER A 56 16.34 43.80 -10.16
C SER A 56 14.85 44.10 -10.23
N LEU A 57 14.05 43.18 -10.76
CA LEU A 57 12.59 43.39 -10.83
C LEU A 57 11.98 43.51 -9.43
N CYS A 58 12.45 42.72 -8.47
CA CYS A 58 12.00 42.82 -7.08
C CYS A 58 12.30 44.20 -6.47
N ALA A 59 13.49 44.74 -6.72
CA ALA A 59 13.84 46.08 -6.24
C ALA A 59 13.03 47.18 -6.94
N GLN A 60 12.80 47.06 -8.25
CA GLN A 60 11.97 47.99 -9.00
C GLN A 60 10.52 48.03 -8.49
N ILE A 61 9.92 46.85 -8.23
CA ILE A 61 8.56 46.76 -7.68
C ILE A 61 8.51 47.41 -6.29
N LEU A 62 9.39 47.00 -5.38
CA LEU A 62 9.39 47.53 -4.01
C LEU A 62 9.56 49.05 -3.94
N LEU A 63 10.37 49.63 -4.84
CA LEU A 63 10.60 51.08 -4.88
C LEU A 63 9.46 51.85 -5.56
N SER A 64 8.66 51.18 -6.38
CA SER A 64 7.49 51.79 -7.05
C SER A 64 6.26 51.88 -6.15
N GLU A 65 6.28 51.25 -4.98
CA GLU A 65 5.13 51.12 -4.09
C GLU A 65 5.02 52.27 -3.06
N PRO A 66 3.80 52.63 -2.61
CA PRO A 66 3.60 53.66 -1.59
C PRO A 66 4.21 53.24 -0.25
N LYS A 67 4.99 54.12 0.38
CA LYS A 67 5.71 53.84 1.64
C LYS A 67 4.79 53.59 2.84
N ASP A 68 3.54 54.03 2.77
CA ASP A 68 2.59 54.01 3.89
C ASP A 68 1.83 52.68 4.03
N ASN A 69 2.01 51.73 3.10
CA ASN A 69 1.43 50.39 3.17
C ASN A 69 2.46 49.33 2.71
N PRO A 70 3.06 48.53 3.62
CA PRO A 70 4.05 47.54 3.24
C PRO A 70 3.43 46.51 2.29
N SER A 71 4.07 46.32 1.14
CA SER A 71 3.49 45.55 0.05
C SER A 71 3.41 44.06 0.35
N PRO A 72 2.29 43.40 0.00
CA PRO A 72 2.22 41.94 0.02
C PRO A 72 2.97 41.29 -1.16
N VAL A 73 3.50 42.07 -2.12
CA VAL A 73 4.13 41.57 -3.35
C VAL A 73 5.55 41.09 -3.11
N ILE A 74 6.37 41.92 -2.43
CA ILE A 74 7.78 41.65 -2.12
C ILE A 74 7.95 41.56 -0.61
N GLN A 75 8.46 40.43 -0.13
CA GLN A 75 8.76 40.14 1.28
C GLN A 75 10.04 39.32 1.37
N PRO A 76 10.61 39.10 2.58
CA PRO A 76 11.69 38.12 2.75
C PRO A 76 11.33 36.77 2.12
N ALA A 77 12.22 36.24 1.29
CA ALA A 77 11.94 35.02 0.55
C ALA A 77 11.81 33.82 1.48
N THR A 78 10.86 32.95 1.17
CA THR A 78 10.62 31.68 1.88
C THR A 78 11.35 30.50 1.22
N PHE A 79 11.65 30.62 -0.08
CA PHE A 79 12.35 29.59 -0.86
C PHE A 79 13.38 30.23 -1.80
N PHE A 80 14.58 29.66 -1.84
CA PHE A 80 15.61 29.95 -2.82
C PHE A 80 15.48 28.99 -3.99
N ILE A 81 15.30 29.50 -5.21
CA ILE A 81 15.13 28.68 -6.41
C ILE A 81 16.47 28.52 -7.13
N SER A 82 16.99 27.30 -7.15
CA SER A 82 18.16 26.88 -7.91
C SER A 82 17.71 26.22 -9.22
N HIS A 83 18.23 26.70 -10.36
CA HIS A 83 17.83 26.21 -11.67
C HIS A 83 18.92 26.46 -12.73
N THR A 84 18.76 25.91 -13.94
CA THR A 84 19.64 26.25 -15.06
C THR A 84 19.00 27.20 -16.05
N TRP A 85 19.80 28.14 -16.57
CA TRP A 85 19.39 29.13 -17.56
C TRP A 85 18.95 28.53 -18.92
N GLY A 86 19.32 27.27 -19.17
CA GLY A 86 18.89 26.51 -20.34
C GLY A 86 17.54 25.81 -20.18
N THR A 87 16.96 25.80 -18.98
CA THR A 87 15.67 25.14 -18.72
C THR A 87 14.54 25.90 -19.43
N ASN A 88 13.57 25.16 -19.97
CA ASN A 88 12.35 25.75 -20.51
C ASN A 88 11.60 26.51 -19.40
N PHE A 89 11.31 27.79 -19.62
CA PHE A 89 10.77 28.67 -18.59
C PHE A 89 9.37 28.25 -18.13
N SER A 90 8.47 27.88 -19.06
CA SER A 90 7.13 27.43 -18.70
C SER A 90 7.13 26.14 -17.89
N GLN A 91 8.00 25.18 -18.22
CA GLN A 91 8.17 23.96 -17.43
C GLN A 91 8.74 24.25 -16.04
N CYS A 92 9.71 25.17 -15.95
CA CYS A 92 10.27 25.63 -14.67
C CYS A 92 9.18 26.25 -13.77
N VAL A 93 8.35 27.14 -14.33
CA VAL A 93 7.22 27.75 -13.62
C VAL A 93 6.25 26.68 -13.14
N GLN A 94 5.88 25.72 -14.00
CA GLN A 94 4.97 24.63 -13.64
C GLN A 94 5.53 23.79 -12.49
N ALA A 95 6.81 23.41 -12.54
CA ALA A 95 7.45 22.62 -11.48
C ALA A 95 7.47 23.37 -10.14
N ILE A 96 7.75 24.68 -10.16
CA ILE A 96 7.70 25.51 -8.96
C ILE A 96 6.28 25.56 -8.40
N THR A 97 5.25 25.76 -9.24
CA THR A 97 3.86 25.81 -8.77
C THR A 97 3.37 24.47 -8.25
N ASP A 98 3.73 23.37 -8.91
CA ASP A 98 3.39 22.01 -8.48
C ASP A 98 4.03 21.72 -7.11
N PHE A 99 5.31 22.02 -6.95
CA PHE A 99 6.02 21.90 -5.69
C PHE A 99 5.31 22.65 -4.56
N ILE A 100 4.94 23.91 -4.78
CA ILE A 100 4.27 24.74 -3.75
C ILE A 100 2.89 24.14 -3.39
N ALA A 101 2.15 23.64 -4.38
CA ALA A 101 0.87 22.99 -4.17
C ALA A 101 1.00 21.67 -3.40
N GLU A 102 2.02 20.86 -3.71
CA GLU A 102 2.34 19.62 -3.01
C GLU A 102 2.74 19.85 -1.55
N GLU A 103 3.51 20.91 -1.30
CA GLU A 103 3.86 21.37 0.06
C GLU A 103 2.68 22.06 0.78
N ARG A 104 1.49 22.09 0.15
CA ARG A 104 0.24 22.68 0.68
C ARG A 104 0.41 24.12 1.15
N ARG A 105 1.20 24.90 0.42
CA ARG A 105 1.47 26.32 0.73
C ARG A 105 0.55 27.24 -0.08
N ASP A 106 0.18 28.37 0.52
CA ASP A 106 -0.62 29.39 -0.16
C ASP A 106 0.26 30.25 -1.09
N PHE A 107 -0.16 30.40 -2.34
CA PHE A 107 0.58 31.13 -3.37
C PHE A 107 0.69 32.63 -3.08
N ARG A 108 -0.22 33.21 -2.28
CA ARG A 108 -0.14 34.64 -1.92
C ARG A 108 0.88 34.91 -0.83
N ASN A 109 1.05 33.96 0.10
CA ASN A 109 1.94 34.07 1.26
C ASN A 109 3.25 33.29 1.10
N THR A 110 3.54 32.79 -0.10
CA THR A 110 4.80 32.12 -0.42
C THR A 110 5.63 33.02 -1.33
N TYR A 111 6.88 33.26 -0.93
CA TYR A 111 7.79 34.19 -1.59
C TYR A 111 9.01 33.46 -2.13
N ILE A 112 9.26 33.57 -3.43
CA ILE A 112 10.39 32.90 -4.08
C ILE A 112 11.50 33.90 -4.36
N TRP A 113 12.71 33.56 -3.93
CA TRP A 113 13.93 34.15 -4.44
C TRP A 113 14.30 33.39 -5.70
N PHE A 114 14.12 34.03 -6.84
CA PHE A 114 14.46 33.48 -8.14
C PHE A 114 15.47 34.43 -8.78
N ASP A 115 16.68 33.95 -9.07
CA ASP A 115 17.82 34.74 -9.54
C ASP A 115 17.45 35.70 -10.69
N LEU A 116 16.65 35.25 -11.65
CA LEU A 116 16.12 36.07 -12.75
C LEU A 116 15.44 37.35 -12.25
N PHE A 117 14.71 37.29 -11.14
CA PHE A 117 13.85 38.37 -10.64
C PHE A 117 14.46 39.12 -9.46
N ALA A 118 15.25 38.43 -8.63
CA ALA A 118 15.79 38.96 -7.38
C ALA A 118 17.15 39.65 -7.58
N ASN A 119 17.97 39.19 -8.52
CA ASN A 119 19.25 39.81 -8.87
C ASN A 119 19.11 40.82 -10.01
N SER A 120 19.95 41.86 -9.99
CA SER A 120 20.06 42.76 -11.14
C SER A 120 20.73 42.01 -12.29
N GLN A 121 20.13 42.10 -13.47
CA GLN A 121 20.64 41.49 -14.70
C GLN A 121 21.47 42.48 -15.53
N HIS A 122 21.82 43.63 -14.93
CA HIS A 122 22.56 44.73 -15.53
C HIS A 122 23.89 44.94 -14.80
N GLY A 123 24.99 45.12 -15.56
CA GLY A 123 26.27 45.58 -15.00
C GLY A 123 26.87 44.70 -13.91
N THR A 124 26.85 43.38 -14.07
CA THR A 124 27.40 42.44 -13.10
C THR A 124 28.93 42.44 -13.14
N ALA A 125 29.57 43.12 -12.18
CA ALA A 125 31.01 43.03 -11.98
C ALA A 125 31.41 41.66 -11.39
N GLU A 126 32.60 41.19 -11.70
CA GLU A 126 33.19 39.98 -11.10
C GLU A 126 33.34 40.16 -9.58
N LYS A 127 32.94 39.14 -8.81
CA LYS A 127 32.98 39.16 -7.34
C LYS A 127 34.05 38.20 -6.83
N GLY A 128 34.88 38.69 -5.92
CA GLY A 128 35.97 37.91 -5.33
C GLY A 128 35.49 36.83 -4.35
N PHE A 129 36.36 35.87 -4.08
CA PHE A 129 36.16 34.71 -3.19
C PHE A 129 35.43 35.03 -1.88
N LEU A 130 35.90 36.03 -1.12
CA LEU A 130 35.39 36.36 0.22
C LEU A 130 33.90 36.73 0.20
N TRP A 131 33.42 37.28 -0.92
CA TRP A 131 32.01 37.63 -1.10
C TRP A 131 31.13 36.39 -1.24
N TRP A 132 31.60 35.37 -1.96
CA TRP A 132 30.89 34.09 -2.12
C TRP A 132 30.85 33.30 -0.81
N GLU A 133 31.95 33.26 -0.07
CA GLU A 133 32.01 32.58 1.22
C GLU A 133 31.08 33.22 2.25
N THR A 134 30.97 34.55 2.27
CA THR A 134 30.26 35.25 3.35
C THR A 134 28.87 35.71 2.96
N VAL A 135 28.72 36.52 1.91
CA VAL A 135 27.46 37.21 1.59
C VAL A 135 26.44 36.24 1.02
N PHE A 136 26.86 35.40 0.07
CA PHE A 136 25.99 34.40 -0.54
C PHE A 136 25.54 33.33 0.46
N MET A 137 26.46 32.77 1.25
CA MET A 137 26.13 31.77 2.27
C MET A 137 25.17 32.32 3.33
N ASN A 138 25.38 33.56 3.79
CA ASN A 138 24.46 34.20 4.73
C ASN A 138 23.07 34.44 4.14
N ALA A 139 22.96 34.68 2.83
CA ALA A 139 21.68 34.81 2.17
C ALA A 139 20.94 33.47 2.08
N VAL A 140 21.62 32.39 1.68
CA VAL A 140 21.04 31.02 1.67
C VAL A 140 20.59 30.62 3.08
N LYS A 141 21.40 30.94 4.11
CA LYS A 141 21.04 30.74 5.52
C LYS A 141 19.83 31.56 5.94
N GLY A 142 19.75 32.82 5.52
CA GLY A 142 18.66 33.73 5.86
C GLY A 142 17.32 33.32 5.26
N ILE A 143 17.33 32.78 4.04
CA ILE A 143 16.14 32.21 3.39
C ILE A 143 15.77 30.86 4.00
N GLY A 144 16.77 30.02 4.28
CA GLY A 144 16.63 28.79 5.06
C GLY A 144 16.03 27.59 4.29
N ARG A 145 15.62 27.77 3.03
CA ARG A 145 15.10 26.69 2.17
C ARG A 145 15.60 26.83 0.73
N VAL A 146 16.11 25.74 0.16
CA VAL A 146 16.59 25.68 -1.22
C VAL A 146 15.77 24.66 -2.01
N VAL A 147 15.29 25.07 -3.18
CA VAL A 147 14.51 24.26 -4.12
C VAL A 147 15.33 24.13 -5.41
N LEU A 148 15.78 22.92 -5.72
CA LEU A 148 16.44 22.61 -6.98
C LEU A 148 15.39 22.23 -8.03
N VAL A 149 15.35 22.94 -9.15
CA VAL A 149 14.48 22.59 -10.28
C VAL A 149 15.17 21.55 -11.14
N LEU A 150 14.71 20.30 -11.09
CA LEU A 150 15.34 19.15 -11.75
C LEU A 150 14.37 18.50 -12.75
N GLY A 151 14.85 18.17 -13.95
CA GLY A 151 14.06 17.43 -14.95
C GLY A 151 14.58 16.03 -15.24
N GLY A 152 13.75 15.23 -15.91
CA GLY A 152 14.13 13.91 -16.44
C GLY A 152 13.93 12.74 -15.49
N LEU A 153 13.01 12.85 -14.52
CA LEU A 153 12.65 11.75 -13.61
C LEU A 153 11.49 10.89 -14.12
N ASP A 154 10.73 11.36 -15.12
CA ASP A 154 9.54 10.70 -15.66
C ASP A 154 9.90 9.89 -16.92
N GLY A 155 10.39 8.66 -16.76
CA GLY A 155 10.33 7.56 -17.76
C GLY A 155 11.04 7.72 -19.11
N GLY A 156 11.52 8.91 -19.49
CA GLY A 156 12.34 9.13 -20.68
C GLY A 156 13.80 8.69 -20.47
N PRO A 157 14.60 8.52 -21.53
CA PRO A 157 16.04 8.33 -21.38
C PRO A 157 16.53 9.48 -20.51
N VAL A 158 17.25 9.13 -19.45
CA VAL A 158 17.81 10.12 -18.55
C VAL A 158 18.68 10.99 -19.45
N VAL A 159 18.22 12.21 -19.75
CA VAL A 159 19.05 13.22 -20.42
C VAL A 159 20.00 13.75 -19.34
N VAL A 160 20.80 12.82 -18.78
CA VAL A 160 22.01 13.06 -18.00
C VAL A 160 23.00 13.61 -19.00
N ALA A 161 23.06 14.94 -19.12
CA ALA A 161 24.27 15.61 -19.58
C ALA A 161 24.16 17.15 -19.47
N ALA A 162 22.98 17.75 -19.31
CA ALA A 162 22.83 19.21 -19.35
C ALA A 162 21.90 19.83 -18.28
N GLY A 163 21.70 19.13 -17.15
CA GLY A 163 20.83 19.59 -16.05
C GLY A 163 21.55 20.46 -14.99
N PRO A 164 20.85 20.84 -13.91
CA PRO A 164 21.44 21.56 -12.76
C PRO A 164 22.66 20.85 -12.15
N LEU A 165 22.65 19.53 -12.08
CA LEU A 165 23.72 18.77 -11.43
C LEU A 165 25.03 18.69 -12.23
N THR A 166 25.09 19.28 -13.43
CA THR A 166 26.34 19.50 -14.18
C THR A 166 26.78 20.97 -14.16
N ARG A 167 26.10 21.82 -13.38
CA ARG A 167 26.39 23.26 -13.29
C ARG A 167 27.06 23.60 -11.96
N ALA A 168 28.21 24.27 -12.03
CA ALA A 168 29.00 24.64 -10.85
C ALA A 168 28.17 25.44 -9.84
N TRP A 169 27.35 26.39 -10.31
CA TRP A 169 26.45 27.18 -9.48
C TRP A 169 25.43 26.34 -8.72
N CYS A 170 24.71 25.43 -9.38
CA CYS A 170 23.68 24.63 -8.72
C CYS A 170 24.27 23.65 -7.71
N ILE A 171 25.42 23.04 -8.02
CA ILE A 171 26.15 22.18 -7.06
C ILE A 171 26.57 23.02 -5.84
N PHE A 172 27.09 24.22 -6.06
CA PHE A 172 27.49 25.13 -4.99
C PHE A 172 26.30 25.63 -4.16
N GLU A 173 25.14 25.80 -4.76
CA GLU A 173 23.88 26.12 -4.05
C GLU A 173 23.42 24.98 -3.14
N VAL A 174 23.59 23.72 -3.58
CA VAL A 174 23.35 22.54 -2.72
C VAL A 174 24.37 22.50 -1.58
N TYR A 175 25.65 22.74 -1.86
CA TYR A 175 26.68 22.87 -0.82
C TYR A 175 26.33 23.93 0.22
N ALA A 176 25.94 25.13 -0.25
CA ALA A 176 25.52 26.21 0.61
C ALA A 176 24.35 25.79 1.50
N CYS A 177 23.33 25.13 0.92
CA CYS A 177 22.20 24.59 1.66
C CYS A 177 22.64 23.66 2.81
N VAL A 178 23.57 22.73 2.53
CA VAL A 178 24.08 21.77 3.51
C VAL A 178 24.85 22.47 4.63
N VAL A 179 25.80 23.33 4.28
CA VAL A 179 26.64 24.05 5.26
C VAL A 179 25.82 24.98 6.14
N THR A 180 24.81 25.65 5.57
CA THR A 180 23.93 26.54 6.33
C THR A 180 22.84 25.82 7.10
N LYS A 181 22.75 24.49 6.97
CA LYS A 181 21.69 23.64 7.55
C LYS A 181 20.29 24.09 7.13
N SER A 182 20.17 24.52 5.88
CA SER A 182 18.90 24.89 5.25
C SER A 182 18.13 23.64 4.82
N GLU A 183 16.81 23.74 4.69
CA GLU A 183 15.98 22.64 4.20
C GLU A 183 16.12 22.52 2.66
N PHE A 184 16.38 21.30 2.18
CA PHE A 184 16.51 21.02 0.75
C PHE A 184 15.27 20.34 0.17
N TYR A 185 14.87 20.82 -1.01
CA TYR A 185 13.73 20.37 -1.80
C TYR A 185 14.10 20.28 -3.29
N VAL A 186 13.31 19.52 -4.05
CA VAL A 186 13.39 19.45 -5.50
C VAL A 186 12.02 19.71 -6.09
N ALA A 187 11.96 20.58 -7.09
CA ALA A 187 10.81 20.78 -7.96
C ALA A 187 11.04 20.00 -9.26
N VAL A 188 10.17 19.04 -9.56
CA VAL A 188 10.36 18.11 -10.68
C VAL A 188 9.71 18.66 -11.96
N LEU A 189 10.47 18.76 -13.05
CA LEU A 189 9.93 19.11 -14.37
C LEU A 189 9.15 17.93 -14.96
N ARG A 190 7.88 18.17 -15.31
CA ARG A 190 7.05 17.18 -16.03
C ARG A 190 7.39 17.15 -17.52
N VAL A 191 7.60 15.95 -18.06
CA VAL A 191 7.85 15.74 -19.51
C VAL A 191 6.66 15.01 -20.13
N GLY A 192 5.80 15.74 -20.85
CA GLY A 192 4.66 15.17 -21.60
C GLY A 192 3.45 16.12 -21.64
N ARG A 193 2.82 16.28 -22.81
CA ARG A 193 1.52 16.95 -22.94
C ARG A 193 0.42 15.87 -22.97
N GLY A 194 -0.49 15.90 -22.00
CA GLY A 194 -1.87 15.47 -22.26
C GLY A 194 -2.34 14.10 -21.77
N GLU A 195 -1.80 13.53 -20.69
CA GLU A 195 -2.49 12.43 -19.99
C GLU A 195 -3.11 12.96 -18.70
N SER A 196 -4.38 12.61 -18.52
CA SER A 196 -5.31 13.07 -17.48
C SER A 196 -4.68 13.22 -16.08
N ASP A 197 -4.97 14.35 -15.44
CA ASP A 197 -4.62 14.71 -14.05
C ASP A 197 -4.96 13.66 -12.97
N GLU A 198 -5.69 12.58 -13.31
CA GLU A 198 -6.10 11.55 -12.36
C GLU A 198 -4.99 10.56 -11.96
N ASN A 199 -3.90 10.41 -12.73
CA ASN A 199 -2.80 9.46 -12.42
C ASN A 199 -1.41 10.10 -12.22
N VAL A 200 -1.32 11.44 -12.09
CA VAL A 200 -0.05 12.19 -12.23
C VAL A 200 0.54 12.65 -10.89
N ARG A 201 0.54 11.78 -9.87
CA ARG A 201 1.32 12.03 -8.64
C ARG A 201 2.50 11.07 -8.53
N THR A 202 3.58 11.49 -9.18
CA THR A 202 4.98 11.09 -8.97
C THR A 202 5.32 9.64 -9.30
N VAL A 203 5.41 9.34 -10.59
CA VAL A 203 6.28 8.24 -11.03
C VAL A 203 7.71 8.74 -10.85
N LEU A 204 8.29 8.54 -9.67
CA LEU A 204 9.75 8.55 -9.58
C LEU A 204 10.24 7.39 -10.46
N GLY A 205 11.23 7.67 -11.31
CA GLY A 205 11.87 6.67 -12.16
C GLY A 205 12.32 5.42 -11.40
N SER A 206 12.69 4.38 -12.14
CA SER A 206 13.14 3.12 -11.53
C SER A 206 14.34 3.36 -10.60
N SER A 207 14.55 2.45 -9.64
CA SER A 207 15.66 2.59 -8.70
C SER A 207 17.02 2.74 -9.39
N GLU A 208 17.21 2.10 -10.54
CA GLU A 208 18.39 2.16 -11.39
C GLU A 208 18.59 3.56 -11.97
N GLN A 209 17.52 4.21 -12.43
CA GLN A 209 17.59 5.58 -12.96
C GLN A 209 17.97 6.57 -11.85
N LEU A 210 17.42 6.39 -10.65
CA LEU A 210 17.73 7.23 -9.50
C LEU A 210 19.18 7.05 -9.04
N VAL A 211 19.68 5.82 -9.03
CA VAL A 211 21.09 5.53 -8.71
C VAL A 211 22.02 6.12 -9.77
N GLY A 212 21.72 5.89 -11.05
CA GLY A 212 22.52 6.44 -12.16
C GLY A 212 22.58 7.96 -12.17
N LEU A 213 21.49 8.64 -11.78
CA LEU A 213 21.48 10.10 -11.58
C LEU A 213 22.51 10.53 -10.52
N LEU A 214 22.58 9.83 -9.39
CA LEU A 214 23.50 10.15 -8.29
C LEU A 214 24.96 9.81 -8.65
N GLU A 215 25.18 8.70 -9.33
CA GLU A 215 26.51 8.28 -9.79
C GLU A 215 27.09 9.22 -10.85
N GLY A 216 26.23 9.87 -11.64
CA GLY A 216 26.63 10.88 -12.63
C GLY A 216 27.09 12.22 -12.03
N ILE A 217 26.93 12.43 -10.71
CA ILE A 217 27.31 13.70 -10.06
C ILE A 217 28.83 13.75 -9.89
N LYS A 218 29.44 14.70 -10.59
CA LYS A 218 30.87 15.00 -10.52
C LYS A 218 31.09 16.51 -10.56
N SER A 219 31.32 17.11 -9.40
CA SER A 219 31.47 18.56 -9.26
C SER A 219 32.71 19.12 -9.96
N CYS A 220 33.78 18.32 -10.07
CA CYS A 220 35.00 18.73 -10.79
C CYS A 220 34.81 18.83 -12.31
N GLU A 221 33.83 18.13 -12.88
CA GLU A 221 33.46 18.18 -14.30
C GLU A 221 32.34 19.21 -14.57
N SER A 222 31.92 19.96 -13.55
CA SER A 222 30.80 20.91 -13.69
C SER A 222 31.17 22.17 -14.49
N GLU A 223 30.15 22.78 -15.12
CA GLU A 223 30.32 23.90 -16.03
C GLU A 223 29.62 25.19 -15.57
N SER A 224 30.13 26.34 -16.01
CA SER A 224 29.51 27.65 -15.86
C SER A 224 29.56 28.42 -17.18
N LEU A 225 28.56 29.29 -17.42
CA LEU A 225 28.57 30.18 -18.59
C LEU A 225 29.66 31.26 -18.47
N ASN A 226 29.98 31.66 -17.22
CA ASN A 226 31.06 32.59 -16.93
C ASN A 226 32.27 31.78 -16.41
N PRO A 227 33.40 31.77 -17.13
CA PRO A 227 34.62 31.10 -16.68
C PRO A 227 35.17 31.65 -15.36
N GLY A 228 35.02 32.95 -15.09
CA GLY A 228 35.46 33.56 -13.84
C GLY A 228 34.70 33.03 -12.63
N ASP A 229 33.38 32.88 -12.76
CA ASP A 229 32.55 32.26 -11.72
C ASP A 229 32.94 30.80 -11.49
N LYS A 230 33.26 30.06 -12.57
CA LYS A 230 33.71 28.66 -12.46
C LYS A 230 34.97 28.58 -11.62
N GLU A 231 35.99 29.37 -11.94
CA GLU A 231 37.26 29.32 -11.21
C GLU A 231 37.10 29.77 -9.77
N ALA A 232 36.30 30.82 -9.51
CA ALA A 232 36.04 31.30 -8.15
C ALA A 232 35.31 30.24 -7.29
N ILE A 233 34.28 29.57 -7.84
CA ILE A 233 33.60 28.46 -7.14
C ILE A 233 34.58 27.31 -6.90
N PHE A 234 35.39 26.97 -7.91
CA PHE A 234 36.34 25.87 -7.81
C PHE A 234 37.42 26.16 -6.76
N GLU A 235 37.88 27.40 -6.65
CA GLU A 235 38.78 27.86 -5.58
C GLU A 235 38.12 27.69 -4.20
N VAL A 236 36.88 28.14 -4.00
CA VAL A 236 36.11 27.91 -2.76
C VAL A 236 36.01 26.42 -2.45
N VAL A 237 35.67 25.58 -3.42
CA VAL A 237 35.56 24.13 -3.20
C VAL A 237 36.91 23.54 -2.82
N ARG A 238 38.01 23.91 -3.49
CA ARG A 238 39.37 23.42 -3.18
C ARG A 238 39.83 23.83 -1.77
N GLU A 239 39.52 25.05 -1.34
CA GLU A 239 39.97 25.57 -0.04
C GLU A 239 39.11 25.09 1.14
N THR A 240 37.85 24.74 0.91
CA THR A 240 36.91 24.38 1.99
C THR A 240 36.73 22.88 2.18
N VAL A 241 36.16 22.19 1.19
CA VAL A 241 35.69 20.80 1.35
C VAL A 241 36.33 19.80 0.39
N GLY A 242 36.83 20.26 -0.75
CA GLY A 242 37.30 19.42 -1.85
C GLY A 242 36.15 18.81 -2.66
N PHE A 243 36.43 18.50 -3.93
CA PHE A 243 35.41 18.01 -4.87
C PHE A 243 34.82 16.65 -4.49
N GLU A 244 35.62 15.71 -3.97
CA GLU A 244 35.13 14.38 -3.60
C GLU A 244 34.11 14.43 -2.45
N ALA A 245 34.43 15.16 -1.39
CA ALA A 245 33.50 15.33 -0.27
C ALA A 245 32.27 16.18 -0.68
N LEU A 246 32.44 17.14 -1.59
CA LEU A 246 31.32 17.87 -2.19
C LEU A 246 30.35 16.95 -2.94
N ASP A 247 30.88 16.05 -3.77
CA ASP A 247 30.07 15.09 -4.52
C ASP A 247 29.26 14.20 -3.57
N GLU A 248 29.89 13.67 -2.51
CA GLU A 248 29.19 12.86 -1.52
C GLU A 248 28.14 13.66 -0.73
N MET A 249 28.40 14.93 -0.39
CA MET A 249 27.38 15.79 0.24
C MET A 249 26.16 16.02 -0.66
N VAL A 250 26.37 16.28 -1.95
CA VAL A 250 25.27 16.50 -2.90
C VAL A 250 24.49 15.21 -3.11
N LYS A 251 25.18 14.08 -3.31
CA LYS A 251 24.55 12.76 -3.45
C LYS A 251 23.73 12.39 -2.22
N GLU A 252 24.24 12.66 -1.03
CA GLU A 252 23.54 12.35 0.22
C GLU A 252 22.32 13.25 0.44
N THR A 253 22.44 14.53 0.11
CA THR A 253 21.33 15.49 0.17
C THR A 253 20.18 15.09 -0.76
N LEU A 254 20.51 14.69 -2.00
CA LEU A 254 19.52 14.16 -2.94
C LEU A 254 18.98 12.80 -2.50
N THR A 255 19.81 11.93 -1.92
CA THR A 255 19.39 10.63 -1.36
C THR A 255 18.32 10.83 -0.29
N GLU A 256 18.54 11.72 0.68
CA GLU A 256 17.56 12.01 1.72
C GLU A 256 16.25 12.59 1.17
N TRP A 257 16.33 13.46 0.16
CA TRP A 257 15.14 13.96 -0.50
C TRP A 257 14.38 12.84 -1.24
N LEU A 258 15.08 11.99 -2.00
CA LEU A 258 14.50 10.87 -2.74
C LEU A 258 13.84 9.85 -1.81
N VAL A 259 14.49 9.48 -0.70
CA VAL A 259 13.91 8.57 0.30
C VAL A 259 12.64 9.17 0.91
N ARG A 260 12.65 10.46 1.29
CA ARG A 260 11.44 11.14 1.79
C ARG A 260 10.32 11.12 0.76
N ARG A 261 10.63 11.34 -0.52
CA ARG A 261 9.63 11.36 -1.60
C ARG A 261 9.05 9.97 -1.90
N LEU A 262 9.89 8.94 -2.01
CA LEU A 262 9.46 7.55 -2.20
C LEU A 262 8.58 7.07 -1.04
N ARG A 263 8.93 7.43 0.21
CA ARG A 263 8.10 7.14 1.40
C ARG A 263 6.74 7.83 1.35
N ALA A 264 6.72 9.12 0.98
CA ALA A 264 5.47 9.87 0.85
C ALA A 264 4.56 9.27 -0.22
N ASN A 265 5.13 8.86 -1.37
CA ASN A 265 4.40 8.17 -2.42
C ASN A 265 3.79 6.86 -1.92
N PHE A 266 4.59 6.01 -1.29
CA PHE A 266 4.08 4.76 -0.70
C PHE A 266 2.98 5.00 0.36
N GLY A 267 3.15 5.99 1.24
CA GLY A 267 2.16 6.35 2.24
C GLY A 267 0.82 6.81 1.61
N PHE A 268 0.90 7.57 0.51
CA PHE A 268 -0.27 8.01 -0.24
C PHE A 268 -1.01 6.82 -0.90
N LEU A 269 -0.29 5.95 -1.60
CA LEU A 269 -0.86 4.76 -2.25
C LEU A 269 -1.57 3.85 -1.22
N ARG A 270 -0.96 3.66 -0.05
CA ARG A 270 -1.55 2.89 1.05
C ARG A 270 -2.87 3.49 1.55
N GLN A 271 -2.96 4.81 1.68
CA GLN A 271 -4.20 5.48 2.10
C GLN A 271 -5.31 5.34 1.05
N GLN A 272 -4.98 5.45 -0.23
CA GLN A 272 -5.96 5.33 -1.31
C GLN A 272 -6.46 3.90 -1.54
N GLN A 273 -5.68 2.86 -1.22
CA GLN A 273 -6.15 1.47 -1.22
C GLN A 273 -7.35 1.28 -0.27
N GLN A 274 -7.32 1.91 0.91
CA GLN A 274 -8.46 1.86 1.85
C GLN A 274 -9.74 2.47 1.25
N SER A 275 -9.61 3.36 0.25
CA SER A 275 -10.71 3.94 -0.53
C SER A 275 -11.07 3.20 -1.83
N ARG A 276 -10.59 1.96 -2.04
CA ARG A 276 -10.92 1.03 -3.14
C ARG A 276 -10.51 1.43 -4.58
N TYR A 277 -9.62 2.41 -4.76
CA TYR A 277 -9.31 2.97 -6.10
C TYR A 277 -7.93 2.60 -6.70
N ILE A 278 -7.05 1.84 -6.01
CA ILE A 278 -5.69 1.52 -6.48
C ILE A 278 -5.44 0.03 -6.69
N MET A 279 -4.70 -0.31 -7.75
CA MET A 279 -4.22 -1.66 -8.05
C MET A 279 -3.11 -2.11 -7.06
N GLN A 280 -3.19 -3.35 -6.57
CA GLN A 280 -2.21 -3.95 -5.65
C GLN A 280 -0.75 -3.85 -6.18
N GLU A 281 -0.59 -3.82 -7.49
CA GLU A 281 0.69 -3.76 -8.18
C GLU A 281 1.44 -2.42 -7.98
N ASP A 282 0.74 -1.28 -7.93
CA ASP A 282 1.37 0.03 -7.75
C ASP A 282 2.04 0.15 -6.38
N GLN A 283 1.39 -0.41 -5.35
CA GLN A 283 1.94 -0.44 -3.99
C GLN A 283 3.19 -1.33 -3.91
N LEU A 284 3.17 -2.48 -4.58
CA LEU A 284 4.33 -3.38 -4.64
C LEU A 284 5.48 -2.72 -5.42
N ASN A 285 5.18 -2.01 -6.50
CA ASN A 285 6.17 -1.25 -7.27
C ASN A 285 6.81 -0.13 -6.43
N ALA A 286 6.03 0.60 -5.64
CA ALA A 286 6.55 1.62 -4.73
C ALA A 286 7.49 1.02 -3.65
N LEU A 287 7.08 -0.09 -3.04
CA LEU A 287 7.93 -0.83 -2.08
C LEU A 287 9.21 -1.36 -2.72
N LYS A 288 9.11 -1.89 -3.95
CA LYS A 288 10.26 -2.34 -4.75
C LYS A 288 11.23 -1.20 -5.00
N ASN A 289 10.78 -0.10 -5.57
CA ASN A 289 11.66 1.02 -5.91
C ASN A 289 12.34 1.60 -4.66
N LEU A 290 11.61 1.73 -3.56
CA LEU A 290 12.15 2.24 -2.29
C LEU A 290 13.19 1.28 -1.69
N SER A 291 12.90 -0.01 -1.63
CA SER A 291 13.82 -1.01 -1.08
C SER A 291 15.10 -1.13 -1.90
N LEU A 292 14.99 -1.23 -3.24
CA LEU A 292 16.14 -1.29 -4.14
C LEU A 292 17.02 -0.04 -4.02
N PHE A 293 16.40 1.15 -4.02
CA PHE A 293 17.12 2.41 -3.87
C PHE A 293 17.87 2.49 -2.52
N LEU A 294 17.23 2.09 -1.43
CA LEU A 294 17.86 2.09 -0.11
C LEU A 294 19.05 1.11 -0.05
N VAL A 295 18.93 -0.08 -0.63
CA VAL A 295 20.03 -1.05 -0.70
C VAL A 295 21.18 -0.52 -1.55
N ALA A 296 20.90 0.08 -2.72
CA ALA A 296 21.92 0.68 -3.56
C ALA A 296 22.68 1.81 -2.86
N ARG A 297 22.04 2.51 -1.92
CA ARG A 297 22.65 3.55 -1.07
C ARG A 297 23.25 3.00 0.24
N GLY A 298 23.34 1.67 0.40
CA GLY A 298 23.91 1.03 1.59
C GLY A 298 23.07 1.18 2.87
N ARG A 299 21.82 1.64 2.76
CA ARG A 299 20.90 1.85 3.89
C ARG A 299 20.14 0.59 4.24
N PHE A 300 20.88 -0.50 4.52
CA PHE A 300 20.33 -1.85 4.72
C PHE A 300 19.26 -1.92 5.83
N GLY A 301 19.49 -1.26 6.97
CA GLY A 301 18.53 -1.25 8.08
C GLY A 301 17.18 -0.61 7.73
N GLN A 302 17.18 0.43 6.88
CA GLN A 302 15.94 1.05 6.39
C GLN A 302 15.29 0.21 5.28
N ALA A 303 16.09 -0.43 4.42
CA ALA A 303 15.58 -1.27 3.34
C ALA A 303 14.78 -2.48 3.86
N LYS A 304 15.25 -3.08 4.96
CA LYS A 304 14.64 -4.27 5.58
C LYS A 304 13.15 -4.10 5.85
N GLU A 305 12.74 -2.96 6.42
CA GLU A 305 11.34 -2.66 6.72
C GLU A 305 10.45 -2.74 5.47
N TYR A 306 10.91 -2.21 4.34
CA TYR A 306 10.14 -2.19 3.10
C TYR A 306 10.15 -3.54 2.38
N LEU A 307 11.24 -4.29 2.47
CA LEU A 307 11.33 -5.66 1.96
C LEU A 307 10.37 -6.59 2.74
N ASP A 308 10.32 -6.47 4.07
CA ASP A 308 9.37 -7.21 4.91
C ASP A 308 7.92 -6.90 4.52
N GLN A 309 7.60 -5.61 4.32
CA GLN A 309 6.26 -5.19 3.89
C GLN A 309 5.90 -5.69 2.50
N TYR A 310 6.84 -5.72 1.56
CA TYR A 310 6.63 -6.29 0.23
C TYR A 310 6.25 -7.78 0.35
N ILE A 311 7.02 -8.54 1.12
CA ILE A 311 6.84 -9.98 1.27
C ILE A 311 5.54 -10.31 2.01
N MET A 312 5.19 -9.53 3.03
CA MET A 312 3.91 -9.66 3.71
C MET A 312 2.73 -9.37 2.77
N SER A 313 2.87 -8.38 1.88
CA SER A 313 1.81 -8.01 0.93
C SER A 313 1.55 -9.12 -0.10
N ILE A 314 2.59 -9.70 -0.70
CA ILE A 314 2.43 -10.82 -1.66
C ILE A 314 1.83 -12.07 -1.00
N GLN A 315 2.15 -12.33 0.27
CA GLN A 315 1.59 -13.45 1.04
C GLN A 315 0.11 -13.24 1.32
N LEU A 316 -0.28 -12.03 1.76
CA LEU A 316 -1.67 -11.69 2.06
C LEU A 316 -2.56 -11.74 0.82
N TRP A 317 -2.06 -11.24 -0.32
CA TRP A 317 -2.82 -11.18 -1.56
C TRP A 317 -2.73 -12.44 -2.40
N ARG A 318 -1.92 -13.43 -1.98
CA ARG A 318 -1.63 -14.67 -2.72
C ARG A 318 -1.26 -14.40 -4.19
N PHE A 319 -0.53 -13.32 -4.40
CA PHE A 319 -0.15 -12.82 -5.71
C PHE A 319 1.38 -12.63 -5.74
N ILE A 320 2.06 -13.26 -6.68
CA ILE A 320 3.51 -13.19 -6.84
C ILE A 320 3.83 -12.40 -8.11
N PRO A 321 4.24 -11.13 -8.01
CA PRO A 321 4.76 -10.37 -9.14
C PRO A 321 5.97 -11.05 -9.78
N SER A 322 6.15 -10.87 -11.09
CA SER A 322 7.33 -11.36 -11.84
C SER A 322 8.66 -10.92 -11.23
N ASP A 323 8.68 -9.77 -10.57
CA ASP A 323 9.87 -9.13 -10.03
C ASP A 323 10.24 -9.63 -8.62
N THR A 324 9.44 -10.53 -8.03
CA THR A 324 9.70 -11.10 -6.69
C THR A 324 11.11 -11.70 -6.53
N PRO A 325 11.68 -12.43 -7.52
CA PRO A 325 13.06 -12.92 -7.43
C PRO A 325 14.09 -11.80 -7.24
N LEU A 326 13.91 -10.64 -7.88
CA LEU A 326 14.79 -9.49 -7.69
C LEU A 326 14.75 -9.01 -6.23
N ILE A 327 13.55 -8.87 -5.67
CA ILE A 327 13.35 -8.46 -4.28
C ILE A 327 13.97 -9.45 -3.29
N LEU A 328 13.81 -10.75 -3.52
CA LEU A 328 14.40 -11.78 -2.66
C LEU A 328 15.93 -11.74 -2.70
N ASN A 329 16.53 -11.52 -3.87
CA ASN A 329 17.99 -11.35 -4.00
C ASN A 329 18.48 -10.08 -3.26
N THR A 330 17.76 -8.97 -3.40
CA THR A 330 18.03 -7.73 -2.66
C THR A 330 17.93 -7.95 -1.15
N TRP A 331 16.95 -8.72 -0.70
CA TRP A 331 16.80 -9.04 0.71
C TRP A 331 17.92 -9.95 1.22
N ALA A 332 18.36 -10.93 0.42
CA ALA A 332 19.54 -11.72 0.73
C ALA A 332 20.80 -10.86 0.90
N GLN A 333 20.96 -9.80 0.09
CA GLN A 333 22.06 -8.85 0.23
C GLN A 333 22.01 -8.11 1.58
N VAL A 334 20.82 -7.63 1.97
CA VAL A 334 20.59 -7.00 3.29
C VAL A 334 20.96 -7.97 4.41
N LEU A 335 20.46 -9.21 4.37
CA LEU A 335 20.74 -10.22 5.39
C LEU A 335 22.23 -10.58 5.48
N LYS A 336 22.95 -10.64 4.34
CA LYS A 336 24.41 -10.82 4.33
C LYS A 336 25.13 -9.66 5.01
N SER A 337 24.66 -8.42 4.81
CA SER A 337 25.25 -7.24 5.46
C SER A 337 25.06 -7.24 6.98
N GLU A 338 23.99 -7.89 7.48
CA GLU A 338 23.69 -8.04 8.91
C GLU A 338 24.37 -9.28 9.54
N GLY A 339 25.04 -10.12 8.75
CA GLY A 339 25.67 -11.37 9.21
C GLY A 339 24.74 -12.60 9.25
N SER A 340 23.48 -12.45 8.85
CA SER A 340 22.48 -13.53 8.80
C SER A 340 22.65 -14.40 7.53
N HIS A 341 23.80 -15.05 7.39
CA HIS A 341 24.17 -15.77 6.16
C HIS A 341 23.22 -16.92 5.81
N GLY A 342 22.73 -17.68 6.78
CA GLY A 342 21.78 -18.76 6.54
C GLY A 342 20.43 -18.25 6.00
N GLU A 343 19.90 -17.18 6.59
CA GLU A 343 18.65 -16.57 6.12
C GLU A 343 18.82 -15.97 4.71
N ALA A 344 19.98 -15.40 4.41
CA ALA A 344 20.29 -14.93 3.07
C ALA A 344 20.31 -16.07 2.04
N GLU A 345 20.89 -17.22 2.38
CA GLU A 345 20.91 -18.40 1.51
C GLU A 345 19.50 -18.91 1.24
N VAL A 346 18.62 -18.91 2.25
CA VAL A 346 17.19 -19.19 2.06
C VAL A 346 16.57 -18.26 1.04
N LYS A 347 16.79 -16.95 1.15
CA LYS A 347 16.21 -15.98 0.21
C LYS A 347 16.68 -16.18 -1.22
N LEU A 348 17.94 -16.53 -1.42
CA LEU A 348 18.47 -16.88 -2.75
C LEU A 348 17.83 -18.16 -3.29
N ALA A 349 17.68 -19.19 -2.46
CA ALA A 349 17.03 -20.44 -2.85
C ALA A 349 15.53 -20.25 -3.16
N GLU A 350 14.81 -19.45 -2.37
CA GLU A 350 13.42 -19.05 -2.63
C GLU A 350 13.30 -18.26 -3.95
N SER A 351 14.23 -17.35 -4.22
CA SER A 351 14.28 -16.59 -5.47
C SER A 351 14.37 -17.51 -6.69
N GLU A 352 15.27 -18.49 -6.65
CA GLU A 352 15.47 -19.45 -7.75
C GLU A 352 14.25 -20.36 -7.93
N LEU A 353 13.67 -20.84 -6.83
CA LEU A 353 12.42 -21.60 -6.85
C LEU A 353 11.28 -20.83 -7.52
N ILE A 354 11.07 -19.57 -7.13
CA ILE A 354 10.04 -18.72 -7.74
C ILE A 354 10.35 -18.50 -9.21
N ARG A 355 11.60 -18.26 -9.58
CA ARG A 355 12.00 -18.09 -10.99
C ARG A 355 11.67 -19.32 -11.85
N GLN A 356 11.85 -20.52 -11.31
CA GLN A 356 11.48 -21.78 -11.99
C GLN A 356 9.97 -21.95 -12.12
N LYS A 357 9.20 -21.48 -11.13
CA LYS A 357 7.72 -21.54 -11.14
C LYS A 357 7.06 -20.35 -11.88
N LEU A 358 7.82 -19.33 -12.27
CA LEU A 358 7.34 -18.22 -13.12
C LEU A 358 7.07 -18.75 -14.55
N GLY A 359 5.79 -18.89 -14.94
CA GLY A 359 5.38 -19.42 -16.25
C GLY A 359 4.49 -20.68 -16.22
N MET A 360 4.24 -21.27 -15.05
CA MET A 360 3.31 -22.40 -14.86
C MET A 360 1.93 -21.93 -14.37
N SER A 361 0.87 -22.72 -14.64
CA SER A 361 -0.54 -22.47 -14.27
C SER A 361 -0.73 -22.08 -12.79
N GLU A 362 -1.65 -21.13 -12.51
CA GLU A 362 -1.86 -20.51 -11.19
C GLU A 362 -2.39 -21.46 -10.09
N SER A 363 -3.23 -22.45 -10.42
CA SER A 363 -3.87 -23.31 -9.42
C SER A 363 -2.97 -24.43 -8.89
N LEU A 364 -1.99 -24.90 -9.68
CA LEU A 364 -0.98 -25.87 -9.24
C LEU A 364 0.15 -25.22 -8.39
N ARG A 365 0.12 -23.90 -8.22
CA ARG A 365 1.32 -23.12 -7.92
C ARG A 365 1.57 -22.88 -6.44
N TRP A 366 0.53 -22.72 -5.63
CA TRP A 366 0.69 -22.24 -4.25
C TRP A 366 0.99 -23.37 -3.26
N HIS A 367 0.32 -24.51 -3.41
CA HIS A 367 0.55 -25.69 -2.57
C HIS A 367 2.01 -26.17 -2.65
N ASP A 368 2.43 -26.53 -3.87
CA ASP A 368 3.77 -27.02 -4.16
C ASP A 368 4.83 -25.98 -3.78
N LEU A 369 4.54 -24.69 -3.97
CA LEU A 369 5.45 -23.62 -3.57
C LEU A 369 5.63 -23.56 -2.05
N LEU A 370 4.56 -23.63 -1.26
CA LEU A 370 4.66 -23.63 0.20
C LEU A 370 5.44 -24.85 0.71
N GLN A 371 5.21 -26.02 0.11
CA GLN A 371 5.93 -27.25 0.45
C GLN A 371 7.42 -27.14 0.14
N ASP A 372 7.77 -26.66 -1.06
CA ASP A 372 9.16 -26.46 -1.47
C ASP A 372 9.86 -25.39 -0.59
N ILE A 373 9.17 -24.29 -0.25
CA ILE A 373 9.70 -23.27 0.66
C ILE A 373 10.00 -23.86 2.04
N ALA A 374 9.07 -24.65 2.61
CA ALA A 374 9.26 -25.30 3.90
C ALA A 374 10.45 -26.27 3.86
N SER A 375 10.59 -27.04 2.77
CA SER A 375 11.71 -27.96 2.54
C SER A 375 13.07 -27.22 2.44
N ILE A 376 13.14 -26.15 1.63
CA ILE A 376 14.34 -25.31 1.48
C ILE A 376 14.78 -24.75 2.84
N ARG A 377 13.86 -24.18 3.61
CA ARG A 377 14.16 -23.60 4.93
C ARG A 377 14.62 -24.66 5.92
N THR A 378 13.99 -25.84 5.91
CA THR A 378 14.41 -26.98 6.74
C THR A 378 15.84 -27.40 6.42
N ARG A 379 16.18 -27.53 5.12
CA ARG A 379 17.51 -27.94 4.68
C ARG A 379 18.62 -26.95 5.05
N ILE A 380 18.34 -25.64 4.98
CA ILE A 380 19.36 -24.59 5.15
C ILE A 380 19.45 -24.12 6.62
N LEU A 381 18.31 -23.87 7.26
CA LEU A 381 18.24 -23.29 8.61
C LEU A 381 18.02 -24.34 9.70
N GLY A 382 17.58 -25.54 9.33
CA GLY A 382 17.16 -26.58 10.25
C GLY A 382 15.70 -26.45 10.70
N ASP A 383 15.17 -27.53 11.27
CA ASP A 383 13.76 -27.66 11.68
C ASP A 383 13.32 -26.71 12.79
N LYS A 384 14.27 -26.27 13.63
CA LYS A 384 13.98 -25.47 14.83
C LYS A 384 14.03 -23.97 14.57
N HIS A 385 14.46 -23.53 13.40
CA HIS A 385 14.60 -22.11 13.10
C HIS A 385 13.22 -21.45 12.94
N PHE A 386 13.03 -20.25 13.49
CA PHE A 386 11.73 -19.55 13.49
C PHE A 386 11.13 -19.35 12.08
N LEU A 387 11.96 -19.04 11.07
CA LEU A 387 11.51 -18.95 9.67
C LEU A 387 11.04 -20.29 9.10
N THR A 388 11.65 -21.41 9.51
CA THR A 388 11.23 -22.76 9.13
C THR A 388 9.88 -23.08 9.75
N LEU A 389 9.72 -22.81 11.05
CA LEU A 389 8.46 -22.99 11.76
C LEU A 389 7.32 -22.17 11.15
N ARG A 390 7.60 -20.91 10.77
CA ARG A 390 6.63 -20.07 10.05
C ARG A 390 6.19 -20.70 8.73
N ALA A 391 7.13 -21.17 7.90
CA ALA A 391 6.79 -21.79 6.61
C ALA A 391 5.99 -23.09 6.78
N LYS A 392 6.36 -23.93 7.75
CA LYS A 392 5.60 -25.14 8.09
C LYS A 392 4.18 -24.80 8.56
N LEU A 393 4.00 -23.74 9.36
CA LEU A 393 2.68 -23.28 9.79
C LEU A 393 1.84 -22.67 8.67
N ASP A 394 2.44 -21.91 7.75
CA ASP A 394 1.75 -21.42 6.55
C ASP A 394 1.26 -22.60 5.68
N LEU A 395 2.08 -23.65 5.54
CA LEU A 395 1.70 -24.91 4.90
C LEU A 395 0.59 -25.65 5.66
N CYS A 396 0.65 -25.73 7.00
CA CYS A 396 -0.43 -26.31 7.82
C CYS A 396 -1.76 -25.59 7.58
N LYS A 397 -1.77 -24.26 7.60
CA LYS A 397 -3.01 -23.47 7.38
C LYS A 397 -3.58 -23.73 5.99
N HIS A 398 -2.71 -23.93 5.01
CA HIS A 398 -3.13 -24.32 3.67
C HIS A 398 -3.72 -25.74 3.64
N TYR A 399 -3.05 -26.75 4.20
CA TYR A 399 -3.61 -28.12 4.31
C TYR A 399 -4.95 -28.15 5.05
N TYR A 400 -5.09 -27.36 6.11
CA TYR A 400 -6.33 -27.24 6.86
C TYR A 400 -7.49 -26.77 5.98
N SER A 401 -7.26 -25.80 5.09
CA SER A 401 -8.29 -25.30 4.16
C SER A 401 -8.75 -26.34 3.13
N PHE A 402 -8.00 -27.43 2.93
CA PHE A 402 -8.37 -28.57 2.07
C PHE A 402 -8.80 -29.80 2.87
N ALA A 403 -9.10 -29.65 4.17
CA ALA A 403 -9.46 -30.76 5.07
C ALA A 403 -8.42 -31.90 5.14
N ALA A 404 -7.15 -31.63 4.81
CA ALA A 404 -6.04 -32.58 4.92
C ALA A 404 -5.54 -32.67 6.38
N PHE A 405 -6.45 -33.06 7.28
CA PHE A 405 -6.27 -32.93 8.74
C PHE A 405 -5.12 -33.77 9.30
N GLU A 406 -4.84 -34.93 8.71
CA GLU A 406 -3.71 -35.78 9.12
C GLU A 406 -2.38 -35.06 8.93
N GLN A 407 -2.18 -34.43 7.77
CA GLN A 407 -0.97 -33.66 7.47
C GLN A 407 -0.87 -32.43 8.37
N VAL A 408 -1.98 -31.76 8.66
CA VAL A 408 -2.02 -30.65 9.61
C VAL A 408 -1.56 -31.12 11.00
N GLU A 409 -2.11 -32.23 11.50
CA GLU A 409 -1.77 -32.75 12.83
C GLU A 409 -0.27 -33.11 12.93
N ILE A 410 0.29 -33.77 11.92
CA ILE A 410 1.72 -34.13 11.87
C ILE A 410 2.59 -32.88 11.93
N ILE A 411 2.41 -31.95 11.00
CA ILE A 411 3.29 -30.78 10.87
C ILE A 411 3.10 -29.80 12.04
N ALA A 412 1.87 -29.61 12.52
CA ALA A 412 1.60 -28.76 13.68
C ALA A 412 2.21 -29.34 14.96
N ARG A 413 2.20 -30.66 15.13
CA ARG A 413 2.86 -31.35 16.25
C ARG A 413 4.37 -31.16 16.20
N GLU A 414 5.00 -31.36 15.05
CA GLU A 414 6.44 -31.09 14.87
C GLU A 414 6.79 -29.64 15.25
N CYS A 415 6.00 -28.68 14.78
CA CYS A 415 6.21 -27.26 15.07
C CYS A 415 6.05 -26.94 16.55
N PHE A 416 5.04 -27.52 17.21
CA PHE A 416 4.81 -27.38 18.65
C PHE A 416 5.98 -27.94 19.46
N GLU A 417 6.46 -29.13 19.12
CA GLU A 417 7.58 -29.77 19.80
C GLU A 417 8.89 -29.00 19.64
N ALA A 418 9.12 -28.42 18.45
CA ALA A 418 10.30 -27.60 18.18
C ALA A 418 10.26 -26.25 18.94
N SER A 419 9.08 -25.70 19.22
CA SER A 419 8.89 -24.37 19.79
C SER A 419 8.62 -24.34 21.30
N ARG A 420 8.32 -25.48 21.93
CA ARG A 420 8.00 -25.59 23.38
C ARG A 420 9.19 -25.57 24.34
N ASN A 421 10.44 -25.50 23.86
CA ASN A 421 11.64 -25.63 24.71
C ASN A 421 11.91 -24.36 25.55
N GLU A 422 12.22 -24.55 26.84
CA GLU A 422 12.37 -23.50 27.87
C GLU A 422 13.46 -22.47 27.55
N SER A 423 14.56 -22.88 26.94
CA SER A 423 15.67 -21.97 26.59
C SER A 423 15.27 -20.86 25.63
N PHE A 424 14.18 -21.04 24.88
CA PHE A 424 13.68 -20.01 23.98
C PHE A 424 12.71 -19.07 24.66
N LEU A 425 12.00 -19.46 25.72
CA LEU A 425 10.91 -18.68 26.31
C LEU A 425 11.37 -17.45 27.12
N ASP A 426 12.67 -17.36 27.42
CA ASP A 426 13.32 -16.16 27.97
C ASP A 426 14.09 -15.40 26.87
N GLY A 427 13.58 -14.24 26.41
CA GLY A 427 14.19 -13.40 25.36
C GLY A 427 13.40 -13.34 24.04
N ASP A 428 14.04 -13.64 22.89
CA ASP A 428 13.43 -13.79 21.54
C ASP A 428 12.28 -14.84 21.49
N GLY A 429 12.00 -15.47 22.63
CA GLY A 429 10.89 -16.39 22.89
C GLY A 429 9.50 -15.91 22.60
N ARG A 430 9.27 -14.63 22.36
CA ARG A 430 7.94 -14.17 21.93
C ARG A 430 7.55 -14.82 20.61
N ALA A 431 8.49 -14.97 19.67
CA ALA A 431 8.23 -15.62 18.39
C ALA A 431 7.96 -17.12 18.58
N TYR A 432 8.82 -17.82 19.31
CA TYR A 432 8.65 -19.25 19.61
C TYR A 432 7.37 -19.55 20.39
N LYS A 433 7.03 -18.71 21.37
CA LYS A 433 5.75 -18.80 22.08
C LYS A 433 4.56 -18.59 21.14
N TRP A 434 4.66 -17.65 20.20
CA TRP A 434 3.62 -17.45 19.18
C TRP A 434 3.47 -18.70 18.30
N TYR A 435 4.58 -19.25 17.75
CA TYR A 435 4.53 -20.47 16.93
C TYR A 435 3.95 -21.66 17.71
N ALA A 436 4.38 -21.85 18.95
CA ALA A 436 3.87 -22.91 19.80
C ALA A 436 2.37 -22.75 20.10
N THR A 437 1.91 -21.50 20.30
CA THR A 437 0.49 -21.21 20.50
C THR A 437 -0.32 -21.50 19.25
N GLU A 438 0.12 -21.03 18.08
CA GLU A 438 -0.55 -21.26 16.79
C GLU A 438 -0.58 -22.75 16.43
N SER A 439 0.51 -23.49 16.65
CA SER A 439 0.57 -24.93 16.46
C SER A 439 -0.42 -25.67 17.37
N ALA A 440 -0.49 -25.29 18.65
CA ALA A 440 -1.44 -25.86 19.59
C ALA A 440 -2.90 -25.58 19.19
N GLN A 441 -3.18 -24.35 18.72
CA GLN A 441 -4.50 -23.98 18.20
C GLN A 441 -4.88 -24.79 16.97
N LEU A 442 -3.96 -24.97 16.00
CA LEU A 442 -4.23 -25.79 14.81
C LEU A 442 -4.49 -27.26 15.16
N MET A 443 -3.69 -27.85 16.06
CA MET A 443 -3.95 -29.22 16.53
C MET A 443 -5.32 -29.33 17.22
N TYR A 444 -5.67 -28.36 18.06
CA TYR A 444 -6.98 -28.33 18.71
C TYR A 444 -8.12 -28.22 17.69
N ARG A 445 -8.00 -27.36 16.68
CA ARG A 445 -8.97 -27.25 15.56
C ARG A 445 -9.15 -28.58 14.84
N VAL A 446 -8.07 -29.29 14.55
CA VAL A 446 -8.13 -30.60 13.89
C VAL A 446 -8.88 -31.63 14.74
N LEU A 447 -8.60 -31.68 16.05
CA LEU A 447 -9.30 -32.59 16.97
C LEU A 447 -10.81 -32.30 17.00
N LEU A 448 -11.19 -31.02 17.00
CA LEU A 448 -12.60 -30.63 16.94
C LEU A 448 -13.23 -30.93 15.57
N ALA A 449 -12.55 -30.63 14.46
CA ALA A 449 -13.03 -30.88 13.09
C ALA A 449 -13.27 -32.37 12.81
N THR A 450 -12.49 -33.24 13.47
CA THR A 450 -12.59 -34.70 13.39
C THR A 450 -13.46 -35.32 14.50
N LEU A 451 -14.22 -34.50 15.25
CA LEU A 451 -15.11 -34.90 16.34
C LEU A 451 -14.43 -35.70 17.47
N ARG A 452 -13.11 -35.56 17.63
CA ARG A 452 -12.32 -36.15 18.74
C ARG A 452 -12.45 -35.28 20.00
N ILE A 453 -13.68 -34.98 20.40
CA ILE A 453 -14.01 -34.00 21.46
C ILE A 453 -13.35 -34.33 22.81
N ASN A 454 -13.32 -35.60 23.19
CA ASN A 454 -12.68 -36.03 24.44
C ASN A 454 -11.15 -35.81 24.41
N GLU A 455 -10.52 -36.06 23.26
CA GLU A 455 -9.09 -35.81 23.09
C GLU A 455 -8.80 -34.32 23.04
N ALA A 456 -9.65 -33.52 22.40
CA ALA A 456 -9.56 -32.06 22.42
C ALA A 456 -9.61 -31.50 23.85
N LYS A 457 -10.53 -32.01 24.69
CA LYS A 457 -10.63 -31.65 26.12
C LYS A 457 -9.37 -32.01 26.90
N GLN A 458 -8.83 -33.21 26.70
CA GLN A 458 -7.59 -33.66 27.35
C GLN A 458 -6.38 -32.86 26.87
N PHE A 459 -6.29 -32.57 25.58
CA PHE A 459 -5.22 -31.79 24.97
C PHE A 459 -5.16 -30.37 25.57
N ARG A 460 -6.32 -29.72 25.68
CA ARG A 460 -6.47 -28.38 26.27
C ARG A 460 -5.91 -28.28 27.69
N ILE A 461 -6.22 -29.26 28.53
CA ILE A 461 -5.81 -29.26 29.95
C ILE A 461 -4.42 -29.86 30.17
N SER A 462 -3.74 -30.29 29.10
CA SER A 462 -2.40 -30.88 29.22
C SER A 462 -1.41 -29.85 29.75
N ALA A 463 -0.54 -30.28 30.66
CA ALA A 463 0.43 -29.39 31.31
C ALA A 463 1.35 -28.68 30.31
N ASP A 464 1.68 -29.34 29.19
CA ASP A 464 2.53 -28.77 28.14
C ASP A 464 1.82 -27.65 27.37
N VAL A 465 0.53 -27.80 27.06
CA VAL A 465 -0.27 -26.78 26.38
C VAL A 465 -0.58 -25.61 27.32
N ALA A 466 -0.97 -25.89 28.57
CA ALA A 466 -1.23 -24.89 29.59
C ALA A 466 0.01 -24.01 29.86
N ARG A 467 1.21 -24.59 29.84
CA ARG A 467 2.48 -23.87 30.02
C ARG A 467 2.75 -22.84 28.91
N VAL A 468 2.44 -23.17 27.67
CA VAL A 468 2.74 -22.35 26.49
C VAL A 468 1.64 -21.34 26.22
N VAL A 469 0.40 -21.82 26.10
CA VAL A 469 -0.77 -21.00 25.73
C VAL A 469 -1.23 -20.16 26.92
N GLY A 470 -1.09 -20.69 28.14
CA GLY A 470 -1.63 -20.13 29.37
C GLY A 470 -2.96 -20.77 29.74
N GLU A 471 -3.21 -20.93 31.05
CA GLU A 471 -4.33 -21.71 31.61
C GLU A 471 -5.74 -21.28 31.11
N ASN A 472 -5.90 -20.05 30.59
CA ASN A 472 -7.18 -19.49 30.13
C ASN A 472 -7.07 -18.70 28.80
N LYS A 473 -6.29 -19.19 27.83
CA LYS A 473 -6.01 -18.44 26.58
C LYS A 473 -6.31 -19.17 25.27
N PHE A 474 -6.99 -20.32 25.32
CA PHE A 474 -7.70 -20.79 24.12
C PHE A 474 -8.91 -19.89 23.93
N ASP A 475 -8.97 -19.16 22.82
CA ASP A 475 -10.15 -18.37 22.45
C ASP A 475 -11.24 -19.31 21.91
N GLU A 476 -11.75 -20.20 22.77
CA GLU A 476 -12.71 -21.25 22.41
C GLU A 476 -13.92 -20.68 21.65
N THR A 477 -14.37 -19.49 22.05
CA THR A 477 -15.47 -18.79 21.40
C THR A 477 -15.19 -18.49 19.93
N ASN A 478 -14.04 -17.89 19.60
CA ASN A 478 -13.73 -17.53 18.22
C ASN A 478 -13.29 -18.77 17.41
N GLU A 479 -12.62 -19.71 18.07
CA GLU A 479 -12.14 -20.96 17.47
C GLU A 479 -13.29 -21.87 17.03
N VAL A 480 -14.30 -22.05 17.88
CA VAL A 480 -15.49 -22.85 17.55
C VAL A 480 -16.26 -22.20 16.42
N VAL A 481 -16.42 -20.88 16.42
CA VAL A 481 -17.08 -20.15 15.32
C VAL A 481 -16.34 -20.33 14.00
N VAL A 482 -15.02 -20.12 13.97
CA VAL A 482 -14.23 -20.23 12.73
C VAL A 482 -14.26 -21.67 12.19
N LEU A 483 -14.22 -22.67 13.08
CA LEU A 483 -14.35 -24.06 12.69
C LEU A 483 -15.76 -24.38 12.19
N VAL A 484 -16.80 -23.90 12.87
CA VAL A 484 -18.19 -24.05 12.43
C VAL A 484 -18.40 -23.40 11.07
N ASP A 485 -17.95 -22.16 10.87
CA ASP A 485 -17.96 -21.47 9.57
C ASP A 485 -17.31 -22.34 8.48
N HIS A 486 -16.18 -22.98 8.79
CA HIS A 486 -15.47 -23.84 7.85
C HIS A 486 -16.21 -25.16 7.57
N LEU A 487 -16.74 -25.83 8.58
CA LEU A 487 -17.53 -27.06 8.42
C LEU A 487 -18.81 -26.81 7.63
N MET A 488 -19.48 -25.69 7.88
CA MET A 488 -20.65 -25.25 7.11
C MET A 488 -20.28 -25.02 5.64
N TYR A 489 -19.13 -24.39 5.36
CA TYR A 489 -18.64 -24.20 4.00
C TYR A 489 -18.31 -25.52 3.28
N LEU A 490 -17.78 -26.52 4.01
CA LEU A 490 -17.48 -27.85 3.47
C LEU A 490 -18.72 -28.75 3.32
N GLY A 491 -19.91 -28.28 3.69
CA GLY A 491 -21.16 -29.06 3.64
C GLY A 491 -21.28 -30.11 4.74
N TRP A 492 -20.44 -30.08 5.78
CA TRP A 492 -20.43 -31.06 6.87
C TRP A 492 -21.37 -30.62 8.01
N TYR A 493 -22.65 -30.43 7.69
CA TYR A 493 -23.63 -29.80 8.58
C TYR A 493 -23.89 -30.62 9.84
N SER A 494 -24.00 -31.94 9.74
CA SER A 494 -24.09 -32.83 10.89
C SER A 494 -22.93 -32.66 11.88
N HIS A 495 -21.69 -32.48 11.37
CA HIS A 495 -20.52 -32.25 12.20
C HIS A 495 -20.55 -30.85 12.83
N ALA A 496 -20.96 -29.83 12.07
CA ALA A 496 -21.15 -28.48 12.58
C ALA A 496 -22.21 -28.44 13.69
N LYS A 497 -23.35 -29.11 13.49
CA LYS A 497 -24.44 -29.23 14.46
C LYS A 497 -23.97 -29.86 15.76
N GLU A 498 -23.32 -31.02 15.70
CA GLU A 498 -22.80 -31.72 16.87
C GLU A 498 -21.80 -30.85 17.66
N LEU A 499 -20.92 -30.16 16.94
CA LEU A 499 -19.95 -29.25 17.52
C LEU A 499 -20.62 -28.03 18.18
N ILE A 500 -21.59 -27.39 17.53
CA ILE A 500 -22.28 -26.23 18.08
C ILE A 500 -23.05 -26.62 19.35
N LEU A 501 -23.80 -27.72 19.32
CA LEU A 501 -24.55 -28.21 20.48
C LEU A 501 -23.63 -28.50 21.67
N HIS A 502 -22.37 -28.90 21.41
CA HIS A 502 -21.38 -29.09 22.46
C HIS A 502 -20.99 -27.79 23.18
N PHE A 503 -20.88 -26.70 22.43
CA PHE A 503 -20.24 -25.46 22.91
C PHE A 503 -21.23 -24.33 23.22
N ILE A 504 -22.41 -24.30 22.62
CA ILE A 504 -23.35 -23.16 22.69
C ILE A 504 -23.77 -22.81 24.13
N ASP A 505 -23.80 -23.78 25.03
CA ASP A 505 -24.10 -23.59 26.45
C ASP A 505 -22.90 -23.13 27.27
N THR A 506 -21.69 -23.39 26.80
CA THR A 506 -20.44 -22.99 27.44
C THR A 506 -19.98 -21.57 27.05
N VAL A 507 -20.56 -21.00 25.99
CA VAL A 507 -20.22 -19.66 25.50
C VAL A 507 -20.91 -18.58 26.32
N GLU A 508 -20.11 -17.77 27.04
CA GLU A 508 -20.59 -16.63 27.82
C GLU A 508 -20.90 -15.38 26.95
N PHE A 509 -20.20 -15.23 25.82
CA PHE A 509 -20.31 -14.03 24.99
C PHE A 509 -21.58 -14.07 24.12
N VAL A 510 -22.57 -13.24 24.45
CA VAL A 510 -23.89 -13.19 23.79
C VAL A 510 -23.79 -13.08 22.26
N LYS A 511 -22.88 -12.27 21.74
CA LYS A 511 -22.68 -12.12 20.28
C LYS A 511 -22.24 -13.42 19.62
N VAL A 512 -21.35 -14.17 20.26
CA VAL A 512 -20.86 -15.45 19.74
C VAL A 512 -21.92 -16.52 19.87
N LYS A 513 -22.62 -16.57 21.01
CA LYS A 513 -23.76 -17.46 21.23
C LYS A 513 -24.85 -17.26 20.17
N HIS A 514 -25.16 -16.02 19.82
CA HIS A 514 -26.10 -15.69 18.75
C HIS A 514 -25.61 -16.14 17.37
N ARG A 515 -24.32 -15.97 17.08
CA ARG A 515 -23.71 -16.43 15.82
C ARG A 515 -23.75 -17.95 15.69
N LEU A 516 -23.38 -18.67 16.73
CA LEU A 516 -23.48 -20.13 16.79
C LEU A 516 -24.93 -20.60 16.69
N ALA A 517 -25.88 -19.93 17.34
CA ALA A 517 -27.30 -20.23 17.21
C ALA A 517 -27.79 -20.06 15.76
N LYS A 518 -27.34 -19.01 15.06
CA LYS A 518 -27.62 -18.84 13.63
C LYS A 518 -27.06 -20.03 12.82
N HIS A 519 -25.78 -20.38 12.99
CA HIS A 519 -25.19 -21.52 12.29
C HIS A 519 -25.86 -22.85 12.63
N LEU A 520 -26.35 -23.03 13.86
CA LEU A 520 -27.08 -24.22 14.27
C LEU A 520 -28.44 -24.28 13.57
N SER A 521 -29.14 -23.15 13.52
CA SER A 521 -30.39 -23.00 12.78
C SER A 521 -30.19 -23.29 11.30
N ASP A 522 -29.13 -22.76 10.68
CA ASP A 522 -28.78 -23.00 9.29
C ASP A 522 -28.38 -24.47 9.05
N ALA A 523 -27.61 -25.09 9.94
CA ALA A 523 -27.25 -26.51 9.84
C ALA A 523 -28.48 -27.43 9.91
N TYR A 524 -29.41 -27.15 10.84
CA TYR A 524 -30.71 -27.84 10.89
C TYR A 524 -31.50 -27.65 9.61
N LEU A 525 -31.49 -26.44 9.04
CA LEU A 525 -32.18 -26.13 7.79
C LEU A 525 -31.59 -26.93 6.61
N TYR A 526 -30.26 -27.01 6.52
CA TYR A 526 -29.56 -27.69 5.44
C TYR A 526 -29.67 -29.22 5.51
N GLU A 527 -29.86 -29.78 6.70
CA GLU A 527 -30.19 -31.21 6.91
C GLU A 527 -31.70 -31.51 6.74
N GLY A 528 -32.52 -30.52 6.39
CA GLY A 528 -33.97 -30.67 6.23
C GLY A 528 -34.78 -30.71 7.54
N GLU A 529 -34.14 -30.50 8.68
CA GLU A 529 -34.71 -30.48 10.04
C GLU A 529 -35.33 -29.09 10.37
N ILE A 530 -36.30 -28.64 9.56
CA ILE A 530 -36.86 -27.27 9.60
C ILE A 530 -37.58 -26.91 10.92
N GLU A 531 -38.19 -27.89 11.57
CA GLU A 531 -38.86 -27.68 12.86
C GLU A 531 -37.84 -27.37 13.96
N ASP A 532 -36.69 -28.04 13.95
CA ASP A 532 -35.59 -27.78 14.87
C ASP A 532 -34.88 -26.46 14.56
N SER A 533 -34.71 -26.13 13.28
CA SER A 533 -34.23 -24.82 12.84
C SER A 533 -35.10 -23.68 13.39
N SER A 534 -36.43 -23.81 13.25
CA SER A 534 -37.40 -22.84 13.78
C SER A 534 -37.39 -22.76 15.32
N ARG A 535 -37.15 -23.89 15.99
CA ARG A 535 -37.03 -23.97 17.44
C ARG A 535 -35.82 -23.19 17.95
N VAL A 536 -34.68 -23.32 17.29
CA VAL A 536 -33.45 -22.58 17.61
C VAL A 536 -33.66 -21.08 17.43
N ASP A 537 -34.29 -20.64 16.35
CA ASP A 537 -34.55 -19.21 16.12
C ASP A 537 -35.42 -18.58 17.22
N MET A 538 -36.45 -19.30 17.68
CA MET A 538 -37.30 -18.89 18.80
C MET A 538 -36.55 -18.86 20.13
N GLU A 539 -35.76 -19.91 20.41
CA GLU A 539 -35.03 -20.07 21.66
C GLU A 539 -33.96 -18.97 21.85
N TYR A 540 -33.28 -18.59 20.77
CA TYR A 540 -32.19 -17.61 20.79
C TYR A 540 -32.61 -16.20 20.37
N GLY A 541 -33.91 -15.98 20.13
CA GLY A 541 -34.47 -14.67 19.80
C GLY A 541 -33.87 -14.08 18.52
N ILE A 542 -33.63 -14.91 17.51
CA ILE A 542 -33.19 -14.50 16.18
C ILE A 542 -34.36 -13.75 15.52
N LYS A 543 -34.41 -12.43 15.73
CA LYS A 543 -35.42 -11.54 15.16
C LYS A 543 -35.01 -11.18 13.74
N GLU A 544 -35.80 -11.59 12.77
CA GLU A 544 -35.63 -11.15 11.40
C GLU A 544 -36.88 -10.40 10.92
N ASP A 545 -36.65 -9.22 10.35
CA ASP A 545 -37.66 -8.23 10.00
C ASP A 545 -38.48 -8.70 8.79
N TYR A 546 -39.55 -9.41 9.09
CA TYR A 546 -40.58 -9.91 8.17
C TYR A 546 -41.08 -8.89 7.13
N GLU A 547 -41.17 -7.61 7.48
CA GLU A 547 -41.58 -6.53 6.57
C GLU A 547 -40.50 -6.21 5.50
N ILE A 548 -39.22 -6.36 5.84
CA ILE A 548 -38.11 -6.22 4.89
C ILE A 548 -38.16 -7.37 3.88
N ILE A 549 -38.40 -8.59 4.36
CA ILE A 549 -38.53 -9.83 3.56
C ILE A 549 -39.66 -9.68 2.53
N LYS A 550 -40.84 -9.25 2.97
CA LYS A 550 -42.01 -9.01 2.09
C LYS A 550 -41.72 -7.98 1.00
N SER A 551 -41.01 -6.90 1.34
CA SER A 551 -40.62 -5.86 0.36
C SER A 551 -39.60 -6.35 -0.69
N GLN A 552 -38.67 -7.21 -0.29
CA GLN A 552 -37.62 -7.74 -1.16
C GLN A 552 -38.14 -8.83 -2.11
N VAL A 553 -39.03 -9.71 -1.64
CA VAL A 553 -39.71 -10.72 -2.47
C VAL A 553 -40.57 -10.05 -3.56
N VAL A 554 -41.33 -9.01 -3.20
CA VAL A 554 -42.13 -8.23 -4.17
C VAL A 554 -41.25 -7.51 -5.20
N LYS A 555 -40.06 -7.05 -4.80
CA LYS A 555 -39.09 -6.43 -5.71
C LYS A 555 -38.52 -7.46 -6.68
N PHE A 556 -38.14 -8.64 -6.20
CA PHE A 556 -37.62 -9.74 -7.02
C PHE A 556 -38.64 -10.22 -8.07
N GLN A 557 -39.89 -10.44 -7.66
CA GLN A 557 -40.99 -10.84 -8.56
C GLN A 557 -41.29 -9.80 -9.66
N ARG A 558 -40.94 -8.52 -9.45
CA ARG A 558 -41.11 -7.45 -10.46
C ARG A 558 -39.97 -7.36 -11.46
N GLU A 559 -38.75 -7.69 -11.05
CA GLU A 559 -37.53 -7.42 -11.83
C GLU A 559 -37.10 -8.62 -12.70
N GLY A 560 -37.42 -9.86 -12.30
CA GLY A 560 -37.30 -11.07 -13.15
C GLY A 560 -35.89 -11.43 -13.63
N ARG A 561 -34.83 -10.87 -13.01
CA ARG A 561 -33.42 -11.12 -13.37
C ARG A 561 -32.49 -10.86 -12.19
N LEU A 562 -31.40 -11.64 -12.09
CA LEU A 562 -30.26 -11.40 -11.20
C LEU A 562 -29.24 -10.46 -11.89
N PHE A 563 -28.57 -9.60 -11.14
CA PHE A 563 -27.53 -8.72 -11.71
C PHE A 563 -26.22 -9.51 -11.95
N PRO A 564 -25.60 -9.46 -13.15
CA PRO A 564 -24.50 -10.37 -13.53
C PRO A 564 -23.24 -10.28 -12.64
N TRP A 565 -22.89 -9.09 -12.14
CA TRP A 565 -21.67 -8.87 -11.36
C TRP A 565 -21.84 -9.14 -9.85
N ASN A 566 -23.04 -9.55 -9.40
CA ASN A 566 -23.32 -9.82 -7.99
C ASN A 566 -24.22 -11.04 -7.76
N ARG A 567 -24.27 -11.92 -8.78
CA ARG A 567 -25.23 -13.04 -8.89
C ARG A 567 -25.16 -13.99 -7.69
N GLY A 568 -23.96 -14.40 -7.28
CA GLY A 568 -23.80 -15.29 -6.12
C GLY A 568 -24.31 -14.72 -4.79
N HIS A 569 -24.10 -13.42 -4.55
CA HIS A 569 -24.62 -12.75 -3.34
C HIS A 569 -26.15 -12.61 -3.34
N GLU A 570 -26.76 -12.45 -4.52
CA GLU A 570 -28.21 -12.38 -4.66
C GLU A 570 -28.86 -13.76 -4.47
N LEU A 571 -28.24 -14.83 -4.97
CA LEU A 571 -28.68 -16.21 -4.73
C LEU A 571 -28.62 -16.60 -3.26
N GLU A 572 -27.54 -16.23 -2.56
CA GLU A 572 -27.39 -16.47 -1.13
C GLU A 572 -28.50 -15.78 -0.31
N ARG A 573 -28.84 -14.54 -0.67
CA ARG A 573 -30.00 -13.85 -0.07
C ARG A 573 -31.32 -14.54 -0.37
N LEU A 574 -31.51 -15.08 -1.57
CA LEU A 574 -32.75 -15.79 -1.93
C LEU A 574 -32.90 -17.09 -1.14
N ILE A 575 -31.81 -17.82 -0.86
CA ILE A 575 -31.81 -18.99 0.03
C ILE A 575 -32.23 -18.58 1.44
N GLU A 576 -31.60 -17.54 2.01
CA GLU A 576 -31.95 -17.02 3.34
C GLU A 576 -33.43 -16.61 3.41
N LEU A 577 -33.91 -15.81 2.45
CA LEU A 577 -35.29 -15.37 2.36
C LEU A 577 -36.29 -16.55 2.25
N SER A 578 -35.92 -17.58 1.49
CA SER A 578 -36.76 -18.76 1.31
C SER A 578 -36.83 -19.63 2.56
N GLY A 579 -35.70 -19.78 3.26
CA GLY A 579 -35.66 -20.48 4.56
C GLY A 579 -36.56 -19.83 5.59
N LEU A 580 -36.59 -18.50 5.62
CA LEU A 580 -37.44 -17.73 6.54
C LEU A 580 -38.92 -17.86 6.23
N LEU A 581 -39.29 -17.87 4.96
CA LEU A 581 -40.67 -18.13 4.54
C LEU A 581 -41.14 -19.53 4.97
N CYS A 582 -40.24 -20.52 4.98
CA CYS A 582 -40.55 -21.88 5.45
C CYS A 582 -40.69 -21.96 6.97
N LYS A 583 -39.94 -21.14 7.72
CA LYS A 583 -39.93 -21.11 9.21
C LYS A 583 -41.08 -20.32 9.83
N ALA A 584 -41.66 -19.35 9.12
CA ALA A 584 -42.73 -18.51 9.64
C ALA A 584 -43.95 -19.37 10.04
N LYS A 585 -44.26 -19.42 11.34
CA LYS A 585 -45.43 -20.11 11.91
C LYS A 585 -46.73 -19.49 11.39
N GLY A 586 -47.16 -19.92 10.22
CA GLY A 586 -48.43 -19.50 9.64
C GLY A 586 -48.32 -19.22 8.17
N ILE A 587 -48.31 -20.28 7.36
CA ILE A 587 -48.62 -20.24 5.92
C ILE A 587 -49.94 -19.48 5.66
N GLU A 588 -50.81 -19.34 6.66
CA GLU A 588 -52.09 -18.64 6.61
C GLU A 588 -52.02 -17.14 6.98
N GLU A 589 -51.01 -16.68 7.74
CA GLU A 589 -50.90 -15.26 8.15
C GLU A 589 -50.04 -14.42 7.19
N THR A 590 -49.26 -15.04 6.32
CA THR A 590 -48.34 -14.30 5.43
C THR A 590 -49.00 -13.71 4.18
N GLY A 591 -50.21 -14.16 3.83
CA GLY A 591 -50.89 -13.76 2.59
C GLY A 591 -50.15 -14.17 1.30
N LEU A 592 -49.09 -14.97 1.43
CA LEU A 592 -48.33 -15.58 0.35
C LEU A 592 -48.65 -17.07 0.39
N GLU A 593 -49.72 -17.49 -0.30
CA GLU A 593 -50.02 -18.90 -0.47
C GLU A 593 -48.77 -19.63 -1.02
N LEU A 594 -48.34 -20.71 -0.36
CA LEU A 594 -47.17 -21.54 -0.72
C LEU A 594 -47.07 -21.87 -2.22
N LYS A 595 -48.21 -21.89 -2.93
CA LYS A 595 -48.32 -22.18 -4.36
C LYS A 595 -47.91 -21.02 -5.29
N ASN A 596 -48.04 -19.76 -4.87
CA ASN A 596 -47.97 -18.61 -5.79
C ASN A 596 -46.73 -17.71 -5.58
N GLY A 597 -45.94 -17.90 -4.51
CA GLY A 597 -44.83 -17.01 -4.17
C GLY A 597 -43.47 -17.68 -3.92
N ALA A 598 -43.41 -18.66 -3.01
CA ALA A 598 -42.15 -19.25 -2.56
C ALA A 598 -41.60 -20.34 -3.50
N MET A 599 -42.47 -21.15 -4.10
CA MET A 599 -42.07 -22.28 -4.95
C MET A 599 -41.35 -21.85 -6.24
N PRO A 600 -41.87 -20.90 -7.06
CA PRO A 600 -41.14 -20.43 -8.24
C PRO A 600 -39.81 -19.75 -7.87
N MET A 601 -39.75 -19.09 -6.71
CA MET A 601 -38.53 -18.47 -6.20
C MET A 601 -37.51 -19.54 -5.79
N LEU A 602 -37.93 -20.60 -5.13
CA LEU A 602 -37.07 -21.73 -4.73
C LEU A 602 -36.57 -22.54 -5.92
N GLU A 603 -37.43 -22.83 -6.90
CA GLU A 603 -37.06 -23.48 -8.16
C GLU A 603 -36.05 -22.62 -8.94
N PHE A 604 -36.29 -21.32 -9.03
CA PHE A 604 -35.35 -20.37 -9.65
C PHE A 604 -34.03 -20.28 -8.88
N THR A 605 -34.08 -20.29 -7.54
CA THR A 605 -32.88 -20.20 -6.69
C THR A 605 -32.05 -21.46 -6.82
N LEU A 606 -32.67 -22.64 -6.83
CA LEU A 606 -32.00 -23.91 -7.03
C LEU A 606 -31.30 -23.95 -8.39
N GLU A 607 -32.01 -23.62 -9.47
CA GLU A 607 -31.42 -23.61 -10.82
C GLU A 607 -30.28 -22.56 -10.93
N GLY A 608 -30.49 -21.38 -10.36
CA GLY A 608 -29.45 -20.35 -10.32
C GLY A 608 -28.21 -20.76 -9.52
N CYS A 609 -28.37 -21.51 -8.43
CA CYS A 609 -27.26 -22.04 -7.65
C CYS A 609 -26.52 -23.15 -8.40
N LYS A 610 -27.23 -24.03 -9.11
CA LYS A 610 -26.61 -25.04 -10.00
C LYS A 610 -25.71 -24.39 -11.05
N GLU A 611 -26.21 -23.33 -11.69
CA GLU A 611 -25.47 -22.62 -12.73
C GLU A 611 -24.26 -21.83 -12.18
N GLU A 612 -24.40 -21.20 -11.01
CA GLU A 612 -23.38 -20.28 -10.46
C GLU A 612 -22.33 -21.00 -9.61
N PHE A 613 -22.75 -21.97 -8.79
CA PHE A 613 -21.90 -22.63 -7.80
C PHE A 613 -21.62 -24.11 -8.12
N GLY A 614 -22.47 -24.75 -8.94
CA GLY A 614 -22.39 -26.17 -9.27
C GLY A 614 -23.35 -27.05 -8.44
N GLU A 615 -23.56 -28.29 -8.89
CA GLU A 615 -24.54 -29.21 -8.28
C GLU A 615 -24.14 -29.68 -6.87
N GLU A 616 -22.84 -29.83 -6.62
CA GLU A 616 -22.29 -30.29 -5.33
C GLU A 616 -22.06 -29.15 -4.32
N ASP A 617 -22.36 -27.89 -4.66
CA ASP A 617 -22.16 -26.76 -3.76
C ASP A 617 -23.20 -26.72 -2.64
N TYR A 618 -22.74 -26.34 -1.45
CA TYR A 618 -23.54 -26.28 -0.23
C TYR A 618 -24.77 -25.35 -0.36
N LYS A 619 -24.67 -24.27 -1.15
CA LYS A 619 -25.78 -23.34 -1.45
C LYS A 619 -26.82 -23.98 -2.35
N THR A 620 -26.39 -24.83 -3.29
CA THR A 620 -27.28 -25.62 -4.15
C THR A 620 -28.06 -26.65 -3.33
N GLY A 621 -27.38 -27.37 -2.43
CA GLY A 621 -28.02 -28.27 -1.47
C GLY A 621 -29.02 -27.55 -0.56
N ALA A 622 -28.68 -26.37 -0.06
CA ALA A 622 -29.57 -25.55 0.74
C ALA A 622 -30.87 -25.17 0.00
N ALA A 623 -30.76 -24.76 -1.27
CA ALA A 623 -31.94 -24.46 -2.09
C ALA A 623 -32.80 -25.71 -2.34
N ALA A 624 -32.17 -26.88 -2.52
CA ALA A 624 -32.85 -28.15 -2.72
C ALA A 624 -33.61 -28.61 -1.46
N ALA A 625 -33.02 -28.51 -0.27
CA ALA A 625 -33.65 -28.87 1.00
C ALA A 625 -34.92 -28.06 1.28
N LEU A 626 -34.87 -26.75 1.01
CA LEU A 626 -36.02 -25.87 1.16
C LEU A 626 -37.15 -26.23 0.18
N LEU A 627 -36.80 -26.55 -1.07
CA LEU A 627 -37.77 -26.95 -2.08
C LEU A 627 -38.41 -28.32 -1.75
N ALA A 628 -37.62 -29.30 -1.31
CA ALA A 628 -38.10 -30.61 -0.90
C ALA A 628 -39.10 -30.53 0.26
N TRP A 629 -38.82 -29.69 1.25
CA TRP A 629 -39.75 -29.46 2.36
C TRP A 629 -41.08 -28.84 1.90
N VAL A 630 -41.03 -27.86 1.00
CA VAL A 630 -42.23 -27.27 0.41
C VAL A 630 -43.05 -28.32 -0.33
N TYR A 631 -42.40 -29.22 -1.08
CA TYR A 631 -43.06 -30.34 -1.75
C TYR A 631 -43.75 -31.28 -0.75
N ARG A 632 -43.09 -31.65 0.37
CA ARG A 632 -43.72 -32.46 1.43
C ARG A 632 -44.96 -31.79 2.02
N LYS A 633 -44.92 -30.49 2.31
CA LYS A 633 -46.09 -29.73 2.84
C LYS A 633 -47.25 -29.66 1.84
N GLN A 634 -46.98 -29.80 0.54
CA GLN A 634 -48.00 -29.88 -0.50
C GLN A 634 -48.47 -31.32 -0.79
N GLY A 635 -47.95 -32.33 -0.09
CA GLY A 635 -48.25 -33.74 -0.33
C GLY A 635 -47.54 -34.34 -1.56
N ARG A 636 -46.52 -33.66 -2.10
CA ARG A 636 -45.68 -34.12 -3.23
C ARG A 636 -44.46 -34.89 -2.71
N GLU A 637 -44.73 -36.05 -2.10
CA GLU A 637 -43.69 -36.88 -1.45
C GLU A 637 -42.61 -37.39 -2.41
N GLU A 638 -42.98 -37.88 -3.60
CA GLU A 638 -42.01 -38.44 -4.56
C GLU A 638 -40.97 -37.40 -5.03
N GLU A 639 -41.41 -36.16 -5.23
CA GLU A 639 -40.54 -35.07 -5.72
C GLU A 639 -39.64 -34.54 -4.61
N ALA A 640 -40.11 -34.55 -3.36
CA ALA A 640 -39.28 -34.23 -2.21
C ALA A 640 -38.18 -35.27 -2.00
N LEU A 641 -38.54 -36.56 -2.04
CA LEU A 641 -37.59 -37.67 -1.90
C LEU A 641 -36.54 -37.69 -3.01
N ALA A 642 -36.93 -37.31 -4.24
CA ALA A 642 -35.99 -37.19 -5.35
C ALA A 642 -34.92 -36.11 -5.10
N LEU A 643 -35.33 -34.92 -4.65
CA LEU A 643 -34.41 -33.83 -4.33
C LEU A 643 -33.50 -34.16 -3.14
N GLU A 644 -34.03 -34.82 -2.11
CA GLU A 644 -33.24 -35.24 -0.95
C GLU A 644 -32.19 -36.28 -1.34
N HIS A 645 -32.57 -37.30 -2.12
CA HIS A 645 -31.62 -38.31 -2.60
C HIS A 645 -30.57 -37.73 -3.55
N GLU A 646 -30.91 -36.70 -4.34
CA GLU A 646 -30.00 -36.11 -5.32
C GLU A 646 -28.98 -35.15 -4.68
N TYR A 647 -29.38 -34.37 -3.66
CA TYR A 647 -28.55 -33.27 -3.13
C TYR A 647 -28.20 -33.38 -1.65
N LEU A 648 -28.89 -34.21 -0.86
CA LEU A 648 -28.77 -34.21 0.61
C LEU A 648 -28.28 -35.55 1.18
N GLY A 649 -28.32 -36.63 0.39
CA GLY A 649 -27.78 -37.96 0.75
C GLY A 649 -28.82 -38.89 1.35
#